data_AF-A0A511KR33-F1
#
_entry.id   AF-A0A511KR33-F1
#
_cell.length_a   1.000
_cell.length_b   1.000
_cell.length_c   1.000
_cell.angle_alpha   90.00
_cell.angle_beta   90.00
_cell.angle_gamma   90.00
#
_symmetry.space_group_name_H-M   'P 1'
#
loop_
_entity.id
_entity.type
_entity.pdbx_description
1 polymer ?
#
loop_
_entity_poly.entity_id
_entity_poly.type
_entity_poly.pdbx_seq_one_letter_code
_entity_poly.pdbx_strand_id
1 'polypeptide(L)'
;MRGGPVNRQGPAFRPKKDLTDADLTAIASAAGSDSVMSGEGGGIDHRMLKAFLAYNSTARFTSPADMHGFLSALLASSRTSAVWTAHDASDILAEIGPAKPGVARLAEIVNKPFSTMARAWPHKLPFQRGFLVFAMYLTSDIVNNSHLVMNVNAMYAVLHANLAWVPATIECIKDLMARKKVAEAGARDSCANFEPDNFLQVFLPLAHLLHEYLSRFNDAVIKCPQTEELISTLIDCFNQYSDNLLSAKPIFVDPLSKQDVSRRRFALENVKRYLDLLPRIAERTQARPFPQAAVSTSLGQTLPPGVLSMLFEYMQMPGELRPEGPRHDNDFSDFRDIAILPTHAELTSTAPPFVPANLPEAPHHLEGMERQLDILLRLMREDFVGPLRSAVQSLVVDLAQLGDAKNALARLLKAGGGRYRPDSAKTGDSSDLIIYRDVEFTGLSIDRHELGLELQLRLPWGWKDSNMVIRHLSAGNLVGLVTFDPVSPTGRGGRARADIRISLGVVADDLQGSKIRVSFLETTQRDQTIYLDALYQLARDEKVRLAGVPPQTPNMLLFELPGFLLSTVEPFLLALKHLSSSSIPFAEILSAKAPANGETINVQPPLYARNPGFTFDLSCLLEDGATPGTLIMRATDAQSVANAKDVLAQPGASKLDATQAQAMVDCLCREVALVEGPPGTGKSWLGIELVRVLLQASIGRILVLAFTNHALDEMLKHLIEKSVTTNIVRCGSRSQEEELQEVACSFSRVSLSRF
;
A
#
# COMPACT_ATOMS: atom_id res chain seq x y z
N MET A 1 -38.19 -12.72 -20.83
CA MET A 1 -39.39 -12.00 -20.37
C MET A 1 -39.28 -10.55 -20.83
N ARG A 2 -40.27 -10.03 -21.58
CA ARG A 2 -40.34 -8.61 -21.93
C ARG A 2 -40.83 -7.86 -20.69
N GLY A 3 -39.92 -7.19 -19.97
CA GLY A 3 -40.28 -6.30 -18.87
C GLY A 3 -40.89 -5.02 -19.43
N GLY A 4 -42.08 -4.64 -18.95
CA GLY A 4 -42.71 -3.35 -19.24
C GLY A 4 -41.87 -2.16 -18.73
N PRO A 5 -42.28 -0.92 -19.00
CA PRO A 5 -41.51 0.27 -18.65
C PRO A 5 -41.37 0.34 -17.12
N VAL A 6 -40.17 0.07 -16.63
CA VAL A 6 -39.78 0.26 -15.23
C VAL A 6 -39.99 1.73 -14.88
N ASN A 7 -40.69 2.00 -13.79
CA ASN A 7 -41.10 3.33 -13.36
C ASN A 7 -39.84 4.20 -13.10
N ARG A 8 -39.55 5.14 -14.00
CA ARG A 8 -38.33 5.99 -14.05
C ARG A 8 -38.39 7.20 -13.08
N GLN A 9 -39.06 7.08 -11.94
CA GLN A 9 -39.29 8.19 -11.01
C GLN A 9 -38.70 7.88 -9.62
N GLY A 10 -37.38 7.97 -9.51
CA GLY A 10 -36.69 8.11 -8.22
C GLY A 10 -36.25 9.57 -8.01
N PRO A 11 -36.14 10.07 -6.77
CA PRO A 11 -35.56 11.38 -6.49
C PRO A 11 -34.22 11.60 -7.21
N ALA A 12 -34.08 12.76 -7.87
CA ALA A 12 -32.81 13.17 -8.45
C ALA A 12 -31.82 13.56 -7.35
N PHE A 13 -30.56 13.15 -7.49
CA PHE A 13 -29.42 13.75 -6.81
C PHE A 13 -29.44 15.25 -7.06
N ARG A 14 -29.74 16.03 -6.03
CA ARG A 14 -29.65 17.48 -6.08
C ARG A 14 -28.42 17.93 -5.32
N PRO A 15 -27.54 18.72 -5.96
CA PRO A 15 -26.40 19.32 -5.28
C PRO A 15 -26.88 20.21 -4.13
N LYS A 16 -26.16 20.15 -3.00
CA LYS A 16 -26.41 21.08 -1.88
C LYS A 16 -26.10 22.50 -2.36
N LYS A 17 -27.09 23.39 -2.23
CA LYS A 17 -26.96 24.78 -2.70
C LYS A 17 -26.02 25.64 -1.85
N ASP A 18 -25.84 25.27 -0.59
CA ASP A 18 -24.95 25.91 0.37
C ASP A 18 -24.06 24.83 1.01
N LEU A 19 -22.74 24.99 0.89
CA LEU A 19 -21.75 24.09 1.48
C LEU A 19 -21.49 24.49 2.93
N THR A 20 -21.62 23.54 3.85
CA THR A 20 -21.23 23.72 5.26
C THR A 20 -19.72 23.60 5.44
N ASP A 21 -19.18 24.03 6.58
CA ASP A 21 -17.75 23.82 6.90
C ASP A 21 -17.40 22.32 6.91
N ALA A 22 -18.32 21.45 7.32
CA ALA A 22 -18.14 19.99 7.23
C ALA A 22 -18.06 19.50 5.79
N ASP A 23 -18.89 20.04 4.88
CA ASP A 23 -18.84 19.70 3.46
C ASP A 23 -17.50 20.18 2.83
N LEU A 24 -17.01 21.36 3.23
CA LEU A 24 -15.72 21.88 2.76
C LEU A 24 -14.54 21.04 3.25
N THR A 25 -14.53 20.63 4.52
CA THR A 25 -13.52 19.70 5.05
C THR A 25 -13.56 18.39 4.28
N ALA A 26 -14.75 17.81 4.07
CA ALA A 26 -14.89 16.58 3.31
C ALA A 26 -14.34 16.72 1.88
N ILE A 27 -14.59 17.83 1.19
CA ILE A 27 -14.03 18.10 -0.14
C ILE A 27 -12.51 18.21 -0.09
N ALA A 28 -11.98 18.93 0.90
CA ALA A 28 -10.54 19.16 1.05
C ALA A 28 -9.77 17.90 1.46
N SER A 29 -10.41 16.96 2.17
CA SER A 29 -9.80 15.76 2.75
C SER A 29 -10.15 14.45 2.06
N ALA A 30 -11.04 14.46 1.06
CA ALA A 30 -11.48 13.22 0.45
C ALA A 30 -10.38 12.54 -0.36
N ALA A 31 -10.24 11.23 -0.12
CA ALA A 31 -9.41 10.34 -0.92
C ALA A 31 -10.12 9.92 -2.22
N GLY A 32 -11.45 9.98 -2.26
CA GLY A 32 -12.28 9.73 -3.42
C GLY A 32 -13.06 10.94 -3.90
N SER A 33 -13.85 10.75 -4.96
CA SER A 33 -14.68 11.80 -5.53
C SER A 33 -16.02 11.99 -4.82
N ASP A 34 -16.38 11.15 -3.84
CA ASP A 34 -17.69 11.18 -3.17
C ASP A 34 -18.03 12.52 -2.51
N SER A 35 -17.03 13.23 -1.99
CA SER A 35 -17.21 14.51 -1.31
C SER A 35 -17.77 15.62 -2.19
N VAL A 36 -17.45 15.63 -3.49
CA VAL A 36 -17.95 16.66 -4.41
C VAL A 36 -19.33 16.33 -4.97
N MET A 37 -19.87 15.15 -4.66
CA MET A 37 -21.10 14.65 -5.28
C MET A 37 -22.40 14.88 -4.47
N SER A 38 -22.40 15.86 -3.56
CA SER A 38 -23.46 16.11 -2.56
C SER A 38 -24.91 15.90 -3.07
N GLY A 39 -25.71 15.16 -2.29
CA GLY A 39 -27.14 14.89 -2.56
C GLY A 39 -27.60 13.51 -2.06
N GLU A 40 -28.82 13.41 -1.51
CA GLU A 40 -29.43 12.11 -1.15
C GLU A 40 -29.82 11.36 -2.43
N GLY A 41 -29.12 10.26 -2.74
CA GLY A 41 -29.42 9.36 -3.85
C GLY A 41 -30.66 8.51 -3.61
N GLY A 42 -31.75 9.11 -3.14
CA GLY A 42 -32.98 8.40 -2.84
C GLY A 42 -33.61 7.80 -4.11
N GLY A 43 -33.80 6.48 -4.14
CA GLY A 43 -34.78 5.84 -5.02
C GLY A 43 -34.26 5.14 -6.28
N ILE A 44 -32.95 4.92 -6.47
CA ILE A 44 -32.46 4.02 -7.54
C ILE A 44 -32.37 2.58 -7.00
N ASP A 45 -33.28 1.72 -7.46
CA ASP A 45 -33.42 0.32 -7.06
C ASP A 45 -32.29 -0.57 -7.64
N HIS A 46 -31.72 -1.43 -6.78
CA HIS A 46 -30.81 -2.55 -7.09
C HIS A 46 -31.16 -3.32 -8.37
N ARG A 47 -32.45 -3.45 -8.68
CA ARG A 47 -32.95 -4.18 -9.87
C ARG A 47 -32.41 -3.63 -11.19
N MET A 48 -32.11 -2.33 -11.27
CA MET A 48 -31.62 -1.69 -12.49
C MET A 48 -30.21 -2.17 -12.87
N LEU A 49 -29.33 -2.38 -11.88
CA LEU A 49 -27.97 -2.91 -12.10
C LEU A 49 -28.00 -4.42 -12.37
N LYS A 50 -28.82 -5.17 -11.63
CA LYS A 50 -28.91 -6.64 -11.75
C LYS A 50 -29.28 -7.10 -13.17
N ALA A 51 -30.06 -6.32 -13.92
CA ALA A 51 -30.40 -6.64 -15.31
C ALA A 51 -29.19 -6.64 -16.27
N PHE A 52 -28.19 -5.79 -16.02
CA PHE A 52 -26.99 -5.66 -16.86
C PHE A 52 -25.79 -6.46 -16.32
N LEU A 53 -25.80 -6.82 -15.04
CA LEU A 53 -24.72 -7.56 -14.37
C LEU A 53 -24.95 -9.07 -14.29
N ALA A 54 -26.17 -9.57 -14.57
CA ALA A 54 -26.46 -10.99 -14.49
C ALA A 54 -25.62 -11.84 -15.46
N TYR A 55 -25.07 -12.96 -14.95
CA TYR A 55 -24.16 -13.88 -15.66
C TYR A 55 -24.71 -14.39 -17.02
N ASN A 56 -26.03 -14.55 -17.14
CA ASN A 56 -26.70 -15.00 -18.36
C ASN A 56 -27.29 -13.84 -19.21
N SER A 57 -26.96 -12.59 -18.92
CA SER A 57 -27.50 -11.45 -19.66
C SER A 57 -26.76 -11.25 -21.00
N THR A 58 -27.47 -11.43 -22.10
CA THR A 58 -27.07 -10.96 -23.44
C THR A 58 -27.41 -9.47 -23.65
N ALA A 59 -27.79 -8.77 -22.58
CA ALA A 59 -28.29 -7.41 -22.61
C ALA A 59 -27.17 -6.41 -22.92
N ARG A 60 -27.03 -6.05 -24.19
CA ARG A 60 -26.22 -4.90 -24.63
C ARG A 60 -26.97 -3.59 -24.41
N PHE A 61 -26.22 -2.49 -24.27
CA PHE A 61 -26.85 -1.17 -24.27
C PHE A 61 -27.50 -0.89 -25.63
N THR A 62 -28.78 -0.54 -25.65
CA THR A 62 -29.50 -0.25 -26.90
C THR A 62 -29.44 1.22 -27.27
N SER A 63 -29.18 2.09 -26.29
CA SER A 63 -29.06 3.53 -26.47
C SER A 63 -28.06 4.16 -25.50
N PRO A 64 -27.53 5.37 -25.79
CA PRO A 64 -26.78 6.16 -24.81
C PRO A 64 -27.58 6.47 -23.53
N ALA A 65 -28.91 6.49 -23.62
CA ALA A 65 -29.77 6.63 -22.45
C ALA A 65 -29.74 5.38 -21.54
N ASP A 66 -29.54 4.18 -22.07
CA ASP A 66 -29.35 3.00 -21.22
C ASP A 66 -28.00 3.06 -20.50
N MET A 67 -26.95 3.51 -21.20
CA MET A 67 -25.62 3.71 -20.63
C MET A 67 -25.63 4.72 -19.48
N HIS A 68 -26.27 5.88 -19.66
CA HIS A 68 -26.37 6.88 -18.59
C HIS A 68 -27.16 6.37 -17.39
N GLY A 69 -28.21 5.57 -17.62
CA GLY A 69 -29.04 4.99 -16.56
C GLY A 69 -28.26 3.97 -15.73
N PHE A 70 -27.50 3.10 -16.42
CA PHE A 70 -26.58 2.17 -15.78
C PHE A 70 -25.52 2.90 -14.95
N LEU A 71 -24.85 3.90 -15.52
CA LEU A 71 -23.82 4.68 -14.80
C LEU A 71 -24.38 5.42 -13.59
N SER A 72 -25.59 5.97 -13.69
CA SER A 72 -26.25 6.63 -12.56
C SER A 72 -26.57 5.65 -11.44
N ALA A 73 -27.02 4.44 -11.77
CA ALA A 73 -27.26 3.39 -10.79
C ALA A 73 -25.95 2.86 -10.18
N LEU A 74 -24.90 2.76 -10.99
CA LEU A 74 -23.57 2.38 -10.54
C LEU A 74 -23.01 3.41 -9.55
N LEU A 75 -23.12 4.69 -9.87
CA LEU A 75 -22.72 5.77 -8.97
C LEU A 75 -23.55 5.77 -7.67
N ALA A 76 -24.84 5.46 -7.74
CA ALA A 76 -25.67 5.35 -6.53
C ALA A 76 -25.23 4.20 -5.62
N SER A 77 -24.70 3.10 -6.19
CA SER A 77 -24.16 1.98 -5.43
C SER A 77 -22.88 2.32 -4.66
N SER A 78 -22.16 3.41 -5.02
CA SER A 78 -20.95 3.81 -4.30
C SER A 78 -21.22 4.51 -2.96
N ARG A 79 -22.50 4.75 -2.59
CA ARG A 79 -22.85 5.47 -1.37
C ARG A 79 -23.71 4.64 -0.44
N THR A 80 -23.42 4.78 0.86
CA THR A 80 -24.29 4.24 1.90
C THR A 80 -25.57 5.09 2.01
N SER A 81 -26.71 4.44 1.87
CA SER A 81 -28.04 5.04 2.00
C SER A 81 -29.02 4.03 2.61
N ALA A 82 -30.26 4.43 2.89
CA ALA A 82 -31.29 3.49 3.33
C ALA A 82 -31.57 2.37 2.31
N VAL A 83 -31.20 2.56 1.04
CA VAL A 83 -31.38 1.58 -0.06
C VAL A 83 -30.11 0.78 -0.31
N TRP A 84 -28.94 1.41 -0.21
CA TRP A 84 -27.63 0.82 -0.53
C TRP A 84 -26.79 0.66 0.73
N THR A 85 -26.48 -0.57 1.12
CA THR A 85 -25.55 -0.87 2.20
C THR A 85 -24.12 -0.98 1.68
N ALA A 86 -23.13 -0.87 2.57
CA ALA A 86 -21.72 -1.12 2.21
C ALA A 86 -21.51 -2.56 1.69
N HIS A 87 -22.32 -3.51 2.14
CA HIS A 87 -22.30 -4.89 1.64
C HIS A 87 -22.80 -4.98 0.20
N ASP A 88 -23.92 -4.31 -0.12
CA ASP A 88 -24.46 -4.29 -1.49
C ASP A 88 -23.46 -3.68 -2.49
N ALA A 89 -22.73 -2.65 -2.07
CA ALA A 89 -21.71 -2.01 -2.91
C ALA A 89 -20.53 -2.96 -3.21
N SER A 90 -20.10 -3.73 -2.20
CA SER A 90 -19.09 -4.78 -2.35
C SER A 90 -19.56 -5.89 -3.30
N ASP A 91 -20.83 -6.30 -3.20
CA ASP A 91 -21.43 -7.32 -4.08
C ASP A 91 -21.47 -6.83 -5.54
N ILE A 92 -21.81 -5.57 -5.78
CA ILE A 92 -21.75 -4.98 -7.13
C ILE A 92 -20.32 -5.01 -7.67
N LEU A 93 -19.31 -4.66 -6.86
CA LEU A 93 -17.91 -4.75 -7.27
C LEU A 93 -17.45 -6.17 -7.56
N ALA A 94 -17.96 -7.16 -6.81
CA ALA A 94 -17.70 -8.58 -7.08
C ALA A 94 -18.24 -9.02 -8.45
N GLU A 95 -19.35 -8.43 -8.91
CA GLU A 95 -19.92 -8.67 -10.26
C GLU A 95 -19.21 -7.89 -11.39
N ILE A 96 -18.30 -6.99 -11.05
CA ILE A 96 -17.42 -6.27 -11.98
C ILE A 96 -15.99 -6.83 -11.87
N GLY A 97 -15.87 -8.16 -11.90
CA GLY A 97 -14.59 -8.86 -11.87
C GLY A 97 -14.14 -9.42 -13.23
N PRO A 98 -12.90 -9.93 -13.32
CA PRO A 98 -12.44 -10.69 -14.49
C PRO A 98 -13.43 -11.81 -14.85
N ALA A 99 -13.69 -12.01 -16.14
CA ALA A 99 -14.65 -13.00 -16.65
C ALA A 99 -16.13 -12.82 -16.23
N LYS A 100 -16.50 -11.66 -15.67
CA LYS A 100 -17.90 -11.28 -15.39
C LYS A 100 -18.47 -10.35 -16.46
N PRO A 101 -19.81 -10.29 -16.65
CA PRO A 101 -20.44 -9.39 -17.61
C PRO A 101 -20.17 -7.90 -17.33
N GLY A 102 -19.98 -7.52 -16.05
CA GLY A 102 -19.79 -6.13 -15.64
C GLY A 102 -18.63 -5.43 -16.35
N VAL A 103 -17.47 -6.09 -16.46
CA VAL A 103 -16.29 -5.54 -17.17
C VAL A 103 -16.59 -5.28 -18.65
N ALA A 104 -17.35 -6.17 -19.30
CA ALA A 104 -17.77 -5.98 -20.69
C ALA A 104 -18.74 -4.79 -20.84
N ARG A 105 -19.64 -4.57 -19.87
CA ARG A 105 -20.52 -3.39 -19.85
C ARG A 105 -19.70 -2.09 -19.75
N LEU A 106 -18.69 -2.06 -18.87
CA LEU A 106 -17.79 -0.90 -18.75
C LEU A 106 -17.00 -0.65 -20.04
N ALA A 107 -16.54 -1.71 -20.71
CA ALA A 107 -15.85 -1.59 -22.00
C ALA A 107 -16.74 -1.00 -23.09
N GLU A 108 -18.04 -1.32 -23.13
CA GLU A 108 -18.98 -0.70 -24.08
C GLU A 108 -19.15 0.81 -23.83
N ILE A 109 -19.07 1.25 -22.57
CA ILE A 109 -19.17 2.67 -22.20
C ILE A 109 -17.90 3.42 -22.59
N VAL A 110 -16.72 2.90 -22.24
CA VAL A 110 -15.43 3.55 -22.54
C VAL A 110 -15.19 3.63 -24.06
N ASN A 111 -15.65 2.63 -24.82
CA ASN A 111 -15.54 2.63 -26.29
C ASN A 111 -16.53 3.58 -26.99
N LYS A 112 -17.51 4.12 -26.28
CA LYS A 112 -18.49 5.03 -26.87
C LYS A 112 -17.89 6.43 -26.98
N PRO A 113 -17.81 7.03 -28.19
CA PRO A 113 -17.37 8.41 -28.32
C PRO A 113 -18.28 9.35 -27.51
N PHE A 114 -17.69 10.31 -26.80
CA PHE A 114 -18.42 11.25 -25.96
C PHE A 114 -18.18 12.71 -26.34
N SER A 115 -19.06 13.60 -25.90
CA SER A 115 -18.99 15.05 -26.14
C SER A 115 -19.81 15.83 -25.11
N THR A 116 -19.42 17.07 -24.86
CA THR A 116 -20.18 18.09 -24.10
C THR A 116 -21.39 18.65 -24.86
N MET A 117 -21.57 18.28 -26.13
CA MET A 117 -22.72 18.63 -26.99
C MET A 117 -23.47 17.39 -27.48
N ALA A 118 -23.63 16.37 -26.64
CA ALA A 118 -24.27 15.12 -27.06
C ALA A 118 -25.71 15.30 -27.56
N ARG A 119 -26.42 16.38 -27.18
CA ARG A 119 -27.72 16.73 -27.79
C ARG A 119 -27.63 17.09 -29.27
N ALA A 120 -26.53 17.70 -29.72
CA ALA A 120 -26.27 17.94 -31.14
C ALA A 120 -25.83 16.65 -31.87
N TRP A 121 -25.36 15.65 -31.13
CA TRP A 121 -24.81 14.39 -31.67
C TRP A 121 -25.40 13.17 -30.93
N PRO A 122 -26.64 12.75 -31.24
CA PRO A 122 -27.38 11.73 -30.48
C PRO A 122 -26.71 10.35 -30.39
N HIS A 123 -25.72 10.10 -31.26
CA HIS A 123 -24.94 8.87 -31.28
C HIS A 123 -23.73 8.90 -30.32
N LYS A 124 -23.37 10.06 -29.76
CA LYS A 124 -22.31 10.23 -28.76
C LYS A 124 -22.88 10.20 -27.34
N LEU A 125 -22.08 9.71 -26.39
CA LEU A 125 -22.43 9.75 -24.97
C LEU A 125 -22.19 11.17 -24.42
N PRO A 126 -23.08 11.74 -23.58
CA PRO A 126 -22.81 13.02 -22.93
C PRO A 126 -21.60 12.90 -22.00
N PHE A 127 -20.62 13.81 -22.10
CA PHE A 127 -19.43 13.80 -21.24
C PHE A 127 -19.82 13.88 -19.76
N GLN A 128 -20.65 14.87 -19.40
CA GLN A 128 -21.05 15.14 -18.01
C GLN A 128 -21.86 14.02 -17.36
N ARG A 129 -22.69 13.31 -18.13
CA ARG A 129 -23.57 12.22 -17.62
C ARG A 129 -23.07 10.81 -17.94
N GLY A 130 -21.94 10.73 -18.65
CA GLY A 130 -21.37 9.51 -19.17
C GLY A 130 -19.98 9.29 -18.61
N PHE A 131 -18.96 9.66 -19.39
CA PHE A 131 -17.56 9.43 -19.02
C PHE A 131 -17.20 10.07 -17.66
N LEU A 132 -17.72 11.26 -17.35
CA LEU A 132 -17.44 11.90 -16.06
C LEU A 132 -18.06 11.12 -14.89
N VAL A 133 -19.30 10.64 -15.02
CA VAL A 133 -19.94 9.78 -14.00
C VAL A 133 -19.20 8.45 -13.83
N PHE A 134 -18.69 7.90 -14.93
CA PHE A 134 -17.83 6.72 -14.89
C PHE A 134 -16.53 6.98 -14.12
N ALA A 135 -15.86 8.11 -14.38
CA ALA A 135 -14.67 8.54 -13.64
C ALA A 135 -14.96 8.75 -12.14
N MET A 136 -16.11 9.34 -11.81
CA MET A 136 -16.56 9.52 -10.42
C MET A 136 -16.76 8.17 -9.71
N TYR A 137 -17.38 7.20 -10.37
CA TYR A 137 -17.54 5.87 -9.77
C TYR A 137 -16.20 5.17 -9.53
N LEU A 138 -15.31 5.18 -10.54
CA LEU A 138 -13.98 4.56 -10.45
C LEU A 138 -13.09 5.15 -9.35
N THR A 139 -13.29 6.42 -9.03
CA THR A 139 -12.54 7.17 -8.03
C THR A 139 -13.32 7.33 -6.72
N SER A 140 -14.37 6.55 -6.52
CA SER A 140 -15.16 6.58 -5.30
C SER A 140 -14.43 5.87 -4.16
N ASP A 141 -14.71 6.26 -2.91
CA ASP A 141 -14.08 5.69 -1.70
C ASP A 141 -14.31 4.18 -1.61
N ILE A 142 -15.46 3.67 -2.08
CA ILE A 142 -15.76 2.24 -2.09
C ILE A 142 -14.87 1.47 -3.08
N VAL A 143 -14.54 2.07 -4.24
CA VAL A 143 -13.66 1.44 -5.23
C VAL A 143 -12.20 1.54 -4.77
N ASN A 144 -11.77 2.73 -4.35
CA ASN A 144 -10.38 2.98 -3.96
C ASN A 144 -9.96 2.19 -2.72
N ASN A 145 -10.86 2.02 -1.75
CA ASN A 145 -10.58 1.26 -0.52
C ASN A 145 -11.01 -0.21 -0.58
N SER A 146 -11.36 -0.73 -1.78
CA SER A 146 -11.85 -2.10 -1.93
C SER A 146 -10.74 -3.14 -1.72
N HIS A 147 -11.08 -4.23 -1.01
CA HIS A 147 -10.21 -5.40 -0.90
C HIS A 147 -10.19 -6.26 -2.18
N LEU A 148 -11.12 -6.04 -3.12
CA LEU A 148 -11.20 -6.77 -4.39
C LEU A 148 -10.24 -6.19 -5.44
N VAL A 149 -8.94 -6.14 -5.11
CA VAL A 149 -7.89 -5.49 -5.91
C VAL A 149 -7.88 -5.97 -7.37
N MET A 150 -8.06 -7.27 -7.60
CA MET A 150 -8.13 -7.83 -8.95
C MET A 150 -9.31 -7.28 -9.78
N ASN A 151 -10.45 -7.05 -9.15
CA ASN A 151 -11.64 -6.52 -9.82
C ASN A 151 -11.45 -5.04 -10.17
N VAL A 152 -10.95 -4.26 -9.21
CA VAL A 152 -10.63 -2.84 -9.43
C VAL A 152 -9.61 -2.71 -10.57
N ASN A 153 -8.54 -3.52 -10.56
CA ASN A 153 -7.55 -3.53 -11.63
C ASN A 153 -8.16 -3.91 -12.99
N ALA A 154 -9.13 -4.82 -13.04
CA ALA A 154 -9.84 -5.15 -14.27
C ALA A 154 -10.61 -3.95 -14.83
N MET A 155 -11.22 -3.11 -13.97
CA MET A 155 -11.91 -1.89 -14.41
C MET A 155 -10.95 -0.86 -15.00
N TYR A 156 -9.81 -0.63 -14.34
CA TYR A 156 -8.75 0.25 -14.86
C TYR A 156 -8.09 -0.31 -16.13
N ALA A 157 -7.99 -1.63 -16.27
CA ALA A 157 -7.51 -2.28 -17.50
C ALA A 157 -8.43 -2.02 -18.71
N VAL A 158 -9.74 -1.84 -18.49
CA VAL A 158 -10.67 -1.42 -19.56
C VAL A 158 -10.30 -0.04 -20.11
N LEU A 159 -9.94 0.92 -19.25
CA LEU A 159 -9.46 2.23 -19.68
C LEU A 159 -8.13 2.13 -20.43
N HIS A 160 -7.20 1.32 -19.91
CA HIS A 160 -5.89 1.12 -20.50
C HIS A 160 -5.95 0.46 -21.89
N ALA A 161 -6.92 -0.44 -22.10
CA ALA A 161 -7.14 -1.08 -23.39
C ALA A 161 -7.78 -0.13 -24.43
N ASN A 162 -8.44 0.95 -24.01
CA ASN A 162 -9.25 1.81 -24.88
C ASN A 162 -8.89 3.30 -24.70
N LEU A 163 -7.74 3.72 -25.23
CA LEU A 163 -7.11 5.02 -24.93
C LEU A 163 -7.81 6.25 -25.55
N ALA A 164 -8.90 6.07 -26.32
CA ALA A 164 -9.62 7.16 -26.99
C ALA A 164 -10.24 8.19 -26.04
N TRP A 165 -10.44 7.82 -24.76
CA TRP A 165 -10.96 8.72 -23.75
C TRP A 165 -10.01 9.89 -23.45
N VAL A 166 -8.69 9.71 -23.60
CA VAL A 166 -7.68 10.73 -23.27
C VAL A 166 -7.88 11.99 -24.14
N PRO A 167 -7.74 11.94 -25.49
CA PRO A 167 -7.93 13.12 -26.33
C PRO A 167 -9.36 13.66 -26.28
N ALA A 168 -10.37 12.79 -26.17
CA ALA A 168 -11.76 13.22 -26.06
C ALA A 168 -12.02 14.03 -24.76
N THR A 169 -11.33 13.69 -23.68
CA THR A 169 -11.41 14.43 -22.40
C THR A 169 -10.76 15.81 -22.51
N ILE A 170 -9.63 15.93 -23.21
CA ILE A 170 -8.97 17.23 -23.49
C ILE A 170 -9.95 18.18 -24.18
N GLU A 171 -10.59 17.73 -25.26
CA GLU A 171 -11.57 18.52 -26.01
C GLU A 171 -12.75 18.95 -25.13
N CYS A 172 -13.29 18.02 -24.33
CA CYS A 172 -14.42 18.29 -23.45
C CYS A 172 -14.08 19.32 -22.36
N ILE A 173 -12.90 19.23 -21.72
CA ILE A 173 -12.48 20.21 -20.71
C ILE A 173 -12.34 21.60 -21.33
N LYS A 174 -11.68 21.71 -22.49
CA LYS A 174 -11.49 22.98 -23.21
C LYS A 174 -12.84 23.64 -23.54
N ASP A 175 -13.84 22.86 -23.98
CA ASP A 175 -15.18 23.37 -24.27
C ASP A 175 -15.96 23.78 -23.01
N LEU A 176 -15.88 23.03 -21.90
CA LEU A 176 -16.50 23.43 -20.62
C LEU A 176 -15.89 24.75 -20.10
N MET A 177 -14.57 24.88 -20.19
CA MET A 177 -13.85 26.10 -19.80
C MET A 177 -14.27 27.31 -20.65
N ALA A 178 -14.41 27.13 -21.96
CA ALA A 178 -14.90 28.19 -22.86
C ALA A 178 -16.33 28.65 -22.52
N ARG A 179 -17.20 27.71 -22.11
CA ARG A 179 -18.59 27.99 -21.68
C ARG A 179 -18.70 28.58 -20.29
N LYS A 180 -17.66 28.41 -19.45
CA LYS A 180 -17.64 28.82 -18.04
C LYS A 180 -18.78 28.21 -17.20
N LYS A 181 -19.30 27.08 -17.63
CA LYS A 181 -20.45 26.37 -17.03
C LYS A 181 -20.38 24.88 -17.35
N VAL A 182 -20.59 24.05 -16.34
CA VAL A 182 -20.56 22.58 -16.45
C VAL A 182 -21.88 22.01 -17.00
N ALA A 183 -23.00 22.43 -16.42
CA ALA A 183 -24.32 21.93 -16.80
C ALA A 183 -24.69 22.26 -18.25
N GLU A 184 -25.29 21.30 -18.95
CA GLU A 184 -25.67 21.44 -20.36
C GLU A 184 -26.89 22.38 -20.49
N ALA A 185 -26.89 23.27 -21.48
CA ALA A 185 -27.99 24.22 -21.68
C ALA A 185 -29.30 23.49 -22.03
N GLY A 186 -30.34 23.67 -21.20
CA GLY A 186 -31.70 23.17 -21.46
C GLY A 186 -31.96 21.71 -21.08
N ALA A 187 -31.08 21.07 -20.29
CA ALA A 187 -31.15 19.65 -19.93
C ALA A 187 -32.25 19.30 -18.89
N ARG A 188 -33.51 19.72 -19.10
CA ARG A 188 -34.66 19.26 -18.31
C ARG A 188 -35.23 17.93 -18.83
N ASP A 189 -34.38 16.94 -19.06
CA ASP A 189 -34.88 15.58 -19.27
C ASP A 189 -35.20 14.97 -17.92
N SER A 190 -36.48 14.68 -17.70
CA SER A 190 -37.10 14.15 -16.47
C SER A 190 -36.66 12.73 -16.07
N CYS A 191 -35.54 12.24 -16.61
CA CYS A 191 -35.09 10.86 -16.53
C CYS A 191 -33.63 10.70 -16.03
N ALA A 192 -32.89 11.80 -15.80
CA ALA A 192 -31.50 11.74 -15.34
C ALA A 192 -31.41 12.12 -13.86
N ASN A 193 -30.92 11.19 -13.02
CA ASN A 193 -30.88 11.39 -11.58
C ASN A 193 -29.66 12.16 -11.08
N PHE A 194 -28.54 12.28 -11.81
CA PHE A 194 -27.38 13.10 -11.40
C PHE A 194 -26.83 13.91 -12.58
N GLU A 195 -26.60 15.22 -12.37
CA GLU A 195 -25.95 16.10 -13.35
C GLU A 195 -24.90 16.97 -12.64
N PRO A 196 -23.62 16.90 -13.07
CA PRO A 196 -22.59 17.77 -12.54
C PRO A 196 -22.89 19.25 -12.79
N ASP A 197 -22.78 20.07 -11.75
CA ASP A 197 -23.14 21.49 -11.78
C ASP A 197 -22.02 22.44 -11.35
N ASN A 198 -20.91 21.89 -10.85
CA ASN A 198 -19.73 22.64 -10.40
C ASN A 198 -18.45 22.06 -11.00
N PHE A 199 -17.41 22.88 -11.10
CA PHE A 199 -16.15 22.47 -11.73
C PHE A 199 -15.33 21.53 -10.85
N LEU A 200 -15.53 21.49 -9.53
CA LEU A 200 -14.88 20.49 -8.67
C LEU A 200 -15.32 19.07 -9.01
N GLN A 201 -16.58 18.86 -9.41
CA GLN A 201 -17.09 17.58 -9.93
C GLN A 201 -16.48 17.18 -11.28
N VAL A 202 -15.72 18.07 -11.92
CA VAL A 202 -14.97 17.76 -13.15
C VAL A 202 -13.51 17.51 -12.80
N PHE A 203 -12.86 18.45 -12.11
CA PHE A 203 -11.42 18.38 -11.88
C PHE A 203 -11.04 17.30 -10.87
N LEU A 204 -11.77 17.14 -9.76
CA LEU A 204 -11.41 16.15 -8.73
C LEU A 204 -11.46 14.70 -9.25
N PRO A 205 -12.57 14.24 -9.90
CA PRO A 205 -12.61 12.88 -10.42
C PRO A 205 -11.57 12.61 -11.51
N LEU A 206 -11.28 13.60 -12.37
CA LEU A 206 -10.28 13.43 -13.43
C LEU A 206 -8.85 13.42 -12.90
N ALA A 207 -8.54 14.27 -11.91
CA ALA A 207 -7.24 14.25 -11.24
C ALA A 207 -6.99 12.92 -10.53
N HIS A 208 -7.99 12.42 -9.78
CA HIS A 208 -7.91 11.10 -9.13
C HIS A 208 -7.83 9.97 -10.16
N LEU A 209 -8.61 10.05 -11.25
CA LEU A 209 -8.60 9.01 -12.28
C LEU A 209 -7.21 8.89 -12.92
N LEU A 210 -6.59 10.01 -13.27
CA LEU A 210 -5.24 10.04 -13.82
C LEU A 210 -4.21 9.54 -12.81
N HIS A 211 -4.31 9.97 -11.56
CA HIS A 211 -3.43 9.52 -10.49
C HIS A 211 -3.47 8.00 -10.32
N GLU A 212 -4.67 7.43 -10.20
CA GLU A 212 -4.91 6.00 -10.03
C GLU A 212 -4.54 5.21 -11.31
N TYR A 213 -4.80 5.75 -12.50
CA TYR A 213 -4.46 5.14 -13.79
C TYR A 213 -2.94 5.05 -13.99
N LEU A 214 -2.23 6.17 -13.82
CA LEU A 214 -0.77 6.24 -13.97
C LEU A 214 -0.05 5.43 -12.90
N SER A 215 -0.59 5.36 -11.68
CA SER A 215 -0.01 4.55 -10.60
C SER A 215 -0.13 3.04 -10.84
N ARG A 216 -1.07 2.60 -11.70
CA ARG A 216 -1.28 1.17 -12.03
C ARG A 216 -0.57 0.73 -13.30
N PHE A 217 -0.42 1.62 -14.28
CA PHE A 217 0.12 1.28 -15.59
C PHE A 217 1.36 2.11 -15.89
N ASN A 218 2.52 1.51 -15.59
CA ASN A 218 3.82 2.16 -15.79
C ASN A 218 4.13 2.47 -17.28
N ASP A 219 3.40 1.87 -18.22
CA ASP A 219 3.51 2.10 -19.65
C ASP A 219 2.39 2.99 -20.23
N ALA A 220 1.54 3.56 -19.38
CA ALA A 220 0.39 4.38 -19.79
C ALA A 220 0.77 5.53 -20.73
N VAL A 221 1.81 6.30 -20.35
CA VAL A 221 2.25 7.46 -21.13
C VAL A 221 2.96 7.03 -22.42
N ILE A 222 3.69 5.91 -22.38
CA ILE A 222 4.32 5.32 -23.56
C ILE A 222 3.26 4.88 -24.58
N LYS A 223 2.18 4.24 -24.11
CA LYS A 223 1.07 3.78 -24.96
C LYS A 223 0.18 4.92 -25.47
N CYS A 224 -0.01 5.98 -24.70
CA CYS A 224 -0.76 7.17 -25.12
C CYS A 224 0.01 8.45 -24.74
N PRO A 225 0.86 8.96 -25.65
CA PRO A 225 1.61 10.20 -25.43
C PRO A 225 0.72 11.42 -25.14
N GLN A 226 -0.52 11.44 -25.64
CA GLN A 226 -1.49 12.51 -25.32
C GLN A 226 -1.87 12.57 -23.84
N THR A 227 -1.49 11.58 -23.02
CA THR A 227 -1.69 11.62 -21.57
C THR A 227 -0.97 12.82 -20.95
N GLU A 228 0.21 13.21 -21.45
CA GLU A 228 0.90 14.42 -20.98
C GLU A 228 0.17 15.71 -21.36
N GLU A 229 -0.40 15.75 -22.58
CA GLU A 229 -1.23 16.87 -23.02
C GLU A 229 -2.47 16.99 -22.13
N LEU A 230 -3.06 15.86 -21.72
CA LEU A 230 -4.19 15.86 -20.79
C LEU A 230 -3.79 16.37 -19.41
N ILE A 231 -2.65 15.94 -18.85
CA ILE A 231 -2.16 16.43 -17.56
C ILE A 231 -1.92 17.93 -17.60
N SER A 232 -1.18 18.42 -18.59
CA SER A 232 -0.91 19.85 -18.77
C SER A 232 -2.18 20.66 -18.99
N THR A 233 -3.09 20.20 -19.86
CA THR A 233 -4.39 20.85 -20.08
C THR A 233 -5.21 20.93 -18.79
N LEU A 234 -5.23 19.86 -17.98
CA LEU A 234 -5.99 19.82 -16.74
C LEU A 234 -5.42 20.81 -15.71
N ILE A 235 -4.09 20.88 -15.58
CA ILE A 235 -3.38 21.85 -14.72
C ILE A 235 -3.68 23.28 -15.17
N ASP A 236 -3.50 23.59 -16.45
CA ASP A 236 -3.71 24.93 -16.99
C ASP A 236 -5.17 25.40 -16.84
N CYS A 237 -6.12 24.52 -17.17
CA CYS A 237 -7.54 24.81 -17.02
C CYS A 237 -7.93 24.98 -15.55
N PHE A 238 -7.38 24.15 -14.65
CA PHE A 238 -7.63 24.29 -13.22
C PHE A 238 -7.05 25.59 -12.66
N ASN A 239 -5.84 25.98 -13.06
CA ASN A 239 -5.24 27.25 -12.65
C ASN A 239 -6.08 28.44 -13.13
N GLN A 240 -6.51 28.44 -14.40
CA GLN A 240 -7.40 29.47 -14.93
C GLN A 240 -8.73 29.56 -14.15
N TYR A 241 -9.33 28.41 -13.83
CA TYR A 241 -10.55 28.33 -13.04
C TYR A 241 -10.32 28.84 -11.60
N SER A 242 -9.27 28.37 -10.95
CA SER A 242 -8.87 28.74 -9.58
C SER A 242 -8.63 30.25 -9.45
N ASP A 243 -7.83 30.83 -10.34
CA ASP A 243 -7.52 32.26 -10.33
C ASP A 243 -8.79 33.11 -10.52
N ASN A 244 -9.71 32.65 -11.37
CA ASN A 244 -10.97 33.34 -11.56
C ASN A 244 -11.89 33.22 -10.32
N LEU A 245 -11.98 32.04 -9.72
CA LEU A 245 -12.82 31.80 -8.55
C LEU A 245 -12.34 32.58 -7.32
N LEU A 246 -11.02 32.77 -7.19
CA LEU A 246 -10.39 33.56 -6.13
C LEU A 246 -10.43 35.07 -6.39
N SER A 247 -10.84 35.50 -7.59
CA SER A 247 -10.99 36.91 -7.91
C SER A 247 -12.19 37.55 -7.20
N ALA A 248 -12.19 38.89 -7.14
CA ALA A 248 -13.29 39.66 -6.54
C ALA A 248 -14.64 39.46 -7.25
N LYS A 249 -14.64 39.08 -8.53
CA LYS A 249 -15.84 38.86 -9.35
C LYS A 249 -15.68 37.61 -10.23
N PRO A 250 -15.99 36.41 -9.68
CA PRO A 250 -15.96 35.17 -10.44
C PRO A 250 -16.93 35.23 -11.63
N ILE A 251 -16.48 34.73 -12.78
CA ILE A 251 -17.23 34.69 -14.04
C ILE A 251 -17.75 33.27 -14.31
N PHE A 252 -17.13 32.24 -13.72
CA PHE A 252 -17.63 30.88 -13.77
C PHE A 252 -18.95 30.74 -13.00
N VAL A 253 -19.90 30.00 -13.58
CA VAL A 253 -21.16 29.67 -12.91
C VAL A 253 -20.91 28.48 -11.99
N ASP A 254 -20.53 28.76 -10.74
CA ASP A 254 -20.20 27.75 -9.74
C ASP A 254 -20.78 28.13 -8.36
N PRO A 255 -21.43 27.19 -7.62
CA PRO A 255 -21.93 27.43 -6.26
C PRO A 255 -20.87 27.98 -5.28
N LEU A 256 -19.59 27.60 -5.44
CA LEU A 256 -18.48 28.08 -4.61
C LEU A 256 -18.25 29.58 -4.72
N SER A 257 -18.70 30.21 -5.81
CA SER A 257 -18.58 31.65 -6.01
C SER A 257 -19.31 32.47 -4.95
N LYS A 258 -20.26 31.86 -4.21
CA LYS A 258 -20.99 32.50 -3.11
C LYS A 258 -20.25 32.49 -1.77
N GLN A 259 -19.25 31.62 -1.61
CA GLN A 259 -18.47 31.50 -0.37
C GLN A 259 -17.44 32.64 -0.28
N ASP A 260 -16.82 32.86 0.88
CA ASP A 260 -15.69 33.78 1.02
C ASP A 260 -14.42 33.22 0.35
N VAL A 261 -13.44 34.10 0.10
CA VAL A 261 -12.19 33.75 -0.62
C VAL A 261 -11.39 32.68 0.11
N SER A 262 -11.38 32.67 1.45
CA SER A 262 -10.64 31.68 2.24
C SER A 262 -11.26 30.29 2.09
N ARG A 263 -12.59 30.19 2.17
CA ARG A 263 -13.33 28.93 1.93
C ARG A 263 -13.17 28.43 0.50
N ARG A 264 -13.19 29.32 -0.49
CA ARG A 264 -12.90 28.96 -1.90
C ARG A 264 -11.51 28.38 -2.05
N ARG A 265 -10.49 29.01 -1.46
CA ARG A 265 -9.10 28.53 -1.53
C ARG A 265 -8.95 27.14 -0.91
N PHE A 266 -9.57 26.92 0.25
CA PHE A 266 -9.52 25.63 0.94
C PHE A 266 -10.16 24.50 0.12
N ALA A 267 -11.32 24.74 -0.52
CA ALA A 267 -11.96 23.74 -1.38
C ALA A 267 -11.14 23.34 -2.62
N LEU A 268 -10.28 24.26 -3.11
CA LEU A 268 -9.41 24.02 -4.27
C LEU A 268 -8.12 23.26 -3.90
N GLU A 269 -7.76 23.21 -2.62
CA GLU A 269 -6.46 22.68 -2.16
C GLU A 269 -6.28 21.20 -2.48
N ASN A 270 -7.35 20.40 -2.36
CA ASN A 270 -7.29 18.96 -2.64
C ASN A 270 -7.00 18.67 -4.11
N VAL A 271 -7.79 19.27 -5.01
CA VAL A 271 -7.60 19.12 -6.46
C VAL A 271 -6.19 19.55 -6.85
N LYS A 272 -5.73 20.71 -6.32
CA LYS A 272 -4.39 21.22 -6.59
C LYS A 272 -3.30 20.21 -6.19
N ARG A 273 -3.42 19.63 -4.99
CA ARG A 273 -2.48 18.62 -4.50
C ARG A 273 -2.34 17.43 -5.45
N TYR A 274 -3.45 16.87 -5.94
CA TYR A 274 -3.41 15.77 -6.89
C TYR A 274 -2.82 16.19 -8.24
N LEU A 275 -3.20 17.36 -8.75
CA LEU A 275 -2.69 17.89 -10.02
C LEU A 275 -1.17 18.13 -9.97
N ASP A 276 -0.65 18.65 -8.85
CA ASP A 276 0.79 18.88 -8.65
C ASP A 276 1.60 17.56 -8.60
N LEU A 277 0.95 16.43 -8.28
CA LEU A 277 1.57 15.10 -8.29
C LEU A 277 1.63 14.44 -9.68
N LEU A 278 0.67 14.74 -10.57
CA LEU A 278 0.53 14.05 -11.86
C LEU A 278 1.79 14.12 -12.75
N PRO A 279 2.47 15.27 -12.92
CA PRO A 279 3.69 15.34 -13.74
C PRO A 279 4.78 14.40 -13.23
N ARG A 280 4.99 14.35 -11.90
CA ARG A 280 6.00 13.49 -11.29
C ARG A 280 5.69 12.00 -11.52
N ILE A 281 4.42 11.61 -11.49
CA ILE A 281 4.01 10.23 -11.75
C ILE A 281 4.18 9.90 -13.25
N ALA A 282 3.82 10.83 -14.15
CA ALA A 282 4.02 10.66 -15.59
C ALA A 282 5.50 10.54 -15.98
N GLU A 283 6.39 11.35 -15.41
CA GLU A 283 7.84 11.25 -15.61
C GLU A 283 8.38 9.88 -15.16
N ARG A 284 7.90 9.33 -14.03
CA ARG A 284 8.27 7.97 -13.58
C ARG A 284 7.91 6.90 -14.61
N THR A 285 6.74 7.03 -15.25
CA THR A 285 6.32 6.11 -16.31
C THR A 285 7.14 6.22 -17.59
N GLN A 286 8.01 7.24 -17.73
CA GLN A 286 8.88 7.44 -18.89
C GLN A 286 10.36 7.19 -18.63
N ALA A 287 10.87 7.38 -17.41
CA ALA A 287 12.30 7.46 -17.14
C ALA A 287 12.98 6.11 -16.81
N ARG A 288 13.75 5.58 -17.78
CA ARG A 288 15.17 5.22 -17.58
C ARG A 288 15.95 6.08 -18.59
N PRO A 289 16.55 7.22 -18.18
CA PRO A 289 17.95 7.21 -17.72
C PRO A 289 18.29 8.25 -16.62
N PHE A 290 19.45 8.04 -15.97
CA PHE A 290 20.10 8.94 -15.00
C PHE A 290 20.20 10.39 -15.49
N PRO A 291 19.76 11.39 -14.71
CA PRO A 291 20.54 12.62 -14.56
C PRO A 291 21.77 12.25 -13.74
N GLN A 292 22.98 12.52 -14.25
CA GLN A 292 24.14 12.65 -13.39
C GLN A 292 23.83 13.78 -12.40
N ALA A 293 23.34 13.43 -11.21
CA ALA A 293 23.16 14.39 -10.14
C ALA A 293 24.55 14.89 -9.77
N ALA A 294 24.89 16.07 -10.27
CA ALA A 294 26.01 16.84 -9.75
C ALA A 294 25.79 16.94 -8.24
N VAL A 295 26.79 16.47 -7.48
CA VAL A 295 26.83 16.52 -6.02
C VAL A 295 26.65 17.99 -5.62
N SER A 296 25.41 18.34 -5.27
CA SER A 296 25.11 19.64 -4.69
C SER A 296 25.44 19.51 -3.21
N THR A 297 26.66 19.93 -2.86
CA THR A 297 27.12 20.04 -1.48
C THR A 297 26.32 21.11 -0.74
N SER A 298 25.18 20.74 -0.15
CA SER A 298 24.57 21.51 0.93
C SER A 298 24.81 20.76 2.23
N LEU A 299 25.85 21.16 2.95
CA LEU A 299 26.24 20.65 4.26
C LEU A 299 25.22 21.08 5.34
N GLY A 300 24.45 20.11 5.84
CA GLY A 300 23.88 20.08 7.19
C GLY A 300 24.33 18.77 7.87
N GLN A 301 24.93 18.84 9.05
CA GLN A 301 25.92 17.87 9.58
C GLN A 301 25.41 16.49 10.04
N THR A 302 26.26 15.45 9.96
CA THR A 302 26.77 14.57 11.07
C THR A 302 27.58 13.33 10.63
N LEU A 303 27.76 13.06 9.34
CA LEU A 303 28.54 11.91 8.87
C LEU A 303 30.01 12.27 8.55
N PRO A 304 31.00 11.42 8.89
CA PRO A 304 32.38 11.64 8.47
C PRO A 304 32.45 11.70 6.94
N PRO A 305 33.03 12.77 6.34
CA PRO A 305 33.09 12.94 4.88
C PRO A 305 33.70 11.74 4.15
N GLY A 306 34.61 11.00 4.81
CA GLY A 306 35.21 9.78 4.27
C GLY A 306 34.21 8.64 4.02
N VAL A 307 33.17 8.50 4.85
CA VAL A 307 32.16 7.44 4.67
C VAL A 307 31.32 7.70 3.42
N LEU A 308 30.86 8.95 3.24
CA LEU A 308 30.11 9.33 2.05
C LEU A 308 30.96 9.17 0.78
N SER A 309 32.22 9.61 0.81
CA SER A 309 33.14 9.43 -0.32
C SER A 309 33.31 7.95 -0.69
N MET A 310 33.48 7.07 0.30
CA MET A 310 33.57 5.62 0.04
C MET A 310 32.27 5.06 -0.55
N LEU A 311 31.10 5.52 -0.08
CA LEU A 311 29.83 5.07 -0.65
C LEU A 311 29.69 5.51 -2.11
N PHE A 312 30.05 6.75 -2.45
CA PHE A 312 30.01 7.22 -3.84
C PHE A 312 31.00 6.47 -4.75
N GLU A 313 32.16 6.07 -4.23
CA GLU A 313 33.20 5.40 -5.02
C GLU A 313 32.95 3.90 -5.21
N TYR A 314 32.48 3.19 -4.17
CA TYR A 314 32.43 1.73 -4.15
C TYR A 314 31.02 1.14 -4.21
N MET A 315 29.96 1.90 -3.96
CA MET A 315 28.61 1.35 -3.96
C MET A 315 28.12 1.05 -5.38
N GLN A 316 27.99 -0.25 -5.70
CA GLN A 316 27.45 -0.70 -6.98
C GLN A 316 25.92 -0.70 -6.95
N MET A 317 25.28 -0.01 -7.89
CA MET A 317 23.82 0.07 -8.01
C MET A 317 23.15 -1.30 -8.24
N PRO A 318 21.83 -1.42 -7.98
CA PRO A 318 21.11 -2.68 -8.16
C PRO A 318 20.78 -3.00 -9.62
N GLY A 319 20.61 -4.29 -9.89
CA GLY A 319 20.14 -4.84 -11.16
C GLY A 319 20.84 -4.30 -12.39
N GLU A 320 20.06 -3.81 -13.35
CA GLU A 320 20.53 -3.37 -14.66
C GLU A 320 21.33 -2.06 -14.62
N LEU A 321 21.32 -1.37 -13.47
CA LEU A 321 22.14 -0.18 -13.24
C LEU A 321 23.58 -0.55 -12.89
N ARG A 322 23.85 -1.81 -12.58
CA ARG A 322 25.21 -2.31 -12.34
C ARG A 322 25.94 -2.48 -13.68
N PRO A 323 27.17 -1.96 -13.87
CA PRO A 323 27.91 -2.07 -15.13
C PRO A 323 28.14 -3.50 -15.61
N GLU A 324 28.30 -4.45 -14.68
CA GLU A 324 28.50 -5.88 -14.96
C GLU A 324 27.17 -6.63 -15.19
N GLY A 325 26.04 -5.93 -15.12
CA GLY A 325 24.71 -6.50 -15.10
C GLY A 325 24.28 -7.01 -13.71
N PRO A 326 23.04 -7.54 -13.62
CA PRO A 326 22.46 -8.05 -12.38
C PRO A 326 23.33 -9.10 -11.69
N ARG A 327 23.38 -9.07 -10.36
CA ARG A 327 24.14 -10.05 -9.54
C ARG A 327 23.56 -11.46 -9.58
N HIS A 328 22.26 -11.57 -9.80
CA HIS A 328 21.47 -12.79 -9.90
C HIS A 328 20.14 -12.45 -10.58
N ASP A 329 19.30 -13.46 -10.85
CA ASP A 329 17.99 -13.33 -11.50
C ASP A 329 16.96 -12.51 -10.70
N ASN A 330 17.19 -12.33 -9.39
CA ASN A 330 16.36 -11.51 -8.49
C ASN A 330 16.94 -10.12 -8.17
N ASP A 331 17.96 -9.66 -8.90
CA ASP A 331 18.57 -8.34 -8.70
C ASP A 331 17.98 -7.35 -9.73
N PHE A 332 17.01 -6.54 -9.30
CA PHE A 332 16.31 -5.57 -10.15
C PHE A 332 16.54 -4.13 -9.67
N SER A 333 16.55 -3.17 -10.59
CA SER A 333 16.59 -1.75 -10.21
C SER A 333 15.29 -1.29 -9.54
N ASP A 334 14.14 -1.76 -10.00
CA ASP A 334 12.84 -1.53 -9.36
C ASP A 334 12.64 -2.57 -8.25
N PHE A 335 12.45 -2.08 -7.04
CA PHE A 335 12.29 -2.93 -5.85
C PHE A 335 10.96 -3.69 -5.85
N ARG A 336 9.99 -3.24 -6.65
CA ARG A 336 8.69 -3.90 -6.84
C ARG A 336 8.79 -5.19 -7.65
N ASP A 337 9.87 -5.39 -8.39
CA ASP A 337 10.08 -6.63 -9.14
C ASP A 337 10.79 -7.71 -8.31
N ILE A 338 11.41 -7.34 -7.19
CA ILE A 338 12.20 -8.25 -6.34
C ILE A 338 11.29 -9.26 -5.64
N ALA A 339 11.51 -10.56 -5.86
CA ALA A 339 10.85 -11.62 -5.11
C ALA A 339 11.23 -11.55 -3.62
N ILE A 340 10.23 -11.67 -2.73
CA ILE A 340 10.43 -11.59 -1.27
C ILE A 340 11.37 -12.69 -0.80
N LEU A 341 11.12 -13.91 -1.25
CA LEU A 341 12.00 -15.04 -1.01
C LEU A 341 13.19 -15.02 -1.98
N PRO A 342 14.38 -15.44 -1.54
CA PRO A 342 15.54 -15.47 -2.41
C PRO A 342 15.43 -16.64 -3.39
N THR A 343 15.85 -16.40 -4.62
CA THR A 343 15.94 -17.44 -5.67
C THR A 343 17.15 -18.34 -5.44
N HIS A 344 17.21 -19.45 -6.18
CA HIS A 344 18.40 -20.29 -6.21
C HIS A 344 19.67 -19.50 -6.62
N ALA A 345 19.58 -18.64 -7.64
CA ALA A 345 20.72 -17.87 -8.11
C ALA A 345 21.15 -16.79 -7.09
N GLU A 346 20.21 -16.22 -6.34
CA GLU A 346 20.52 -15.29 -5.25
C GLU A 346 21.24 -16.00 -4.09
N LEU A 347 20.74 -17.15 -3.65
CA LEU A 347 21.35 -17.96 -2.59
C LEU A 347 22.76 -18.48 -2.95
N THR A 348 23.03 -18.69 -4.23
CA THR A 348 24.33 -19.21 -4.72
C THR A 348 25.25 -18.13 -5.30
N SER A 349 24.81 -16.86 -5.34
CA SER A 349 25.61 -15.76 -5.86
C SER A 349 26.84 -15.49 -5.00
N THR A 350 27.99 -15.30 -5.66
CA THR A 350 29.24 -14.88 -5.01
C THR A 350 29.41 -13.36 -4.98
N ALA A 351 28.54 -12.62 -5.67
CA ALA A 351 28.58 -11.16 -5.66
C ALA A 351 27.98 -10.64 -4.36
N PRO A 352 28.55 -9.59 -3.73
CA PRO A 352 27.95 -8.99 -2.56
C PRO A 352 26.58 -8.37 -2.90
N PRO A 353 25.56 -8.55 -2.05
CA PRO A 353 24.22 -8.01 -2.28
C PRO A 353 24.26 -6.47 -2.32
N PHE A 354 23.28 -5.87 -3.00
CA PHE A 354 23.05 -4.44 -2.87
C PHE A 354 22.26 -4.14 -1.60
N VAL A 355 22.93 -3.56 -0.61
CA VAL A 355 22.33 -3.08 0.64
C VAL A 355 22.39 -1.56 0.64
N PRO A 356 21.26 -0.85 0.48
CA PRO A 356 21.28 0.60 0.40
C PRO A 356 21.62 1.20 1.77
N ALA A 357 22.39 2.29 1.78
CA ALA A 357 22.70 3.00 3.01
C ALA A 357 21.50 3.85 3.46
N ASN A 358 21.03 3.62 4.70
CA ASN A 358 19.98 4.41 5.33
C ASN A 358 20.52 5.75 5.89
N LEU A 359 21.15 6.54 5.01
CA LEU A 359 21.73 7.84 5.33
C LEU A 359 21.18 8.87 4.34
N PRO A 360 20.76 10.08 4.75
CA PRO A 360 20.12 11.04 3.84
C PRO A 360 20.95 11.38 2.59
N GLU A 361 22.27 11.53 2.75
CA GLU A 361 23.20 11.95 1.69
C GLU A 361 23.84 10.78 0.92
N ALA A 362 23.53 9.53 1.29
CA ALA A 362 24.11 8.39 0.61
C ALA A 362 23.59 8.27 -0.84
N PRO A 363 24.46 7.86 -1.79
CA PRO A 363 24.07 7.63 -3.18
C PRO A 363 22.91 6.66 -3.26
N HIS A 364 21.95 6.96 -4.13
CA HIS A 364 20.78 6.12 -4.39
C HIS A 364 20.24 6.43 -5.79
N HIS A 365 19.69 5.44 -6.50
CA HIS A 365 19.15 5.62 -7.85
C HIS A 365 17.73 6.19 -7.88
N LEU A 366 17.01 6.10 -6.77
CA LEU A 366 15.70 6.70 -6.54
C LEU A 366 15.78 7.92 -5.62
N GLU A 367 14.80 8.82 -5.71
CA GLU A 367 14.64 10.00 -4.86
C GLU A 367 13.29 10.01 -4.12
N GLY A 368 13.14 10.93 -3.16
CA GLY A 368 11.89 11.17 -2.44
C GLY A 368 11.38 9.93 -1.70
N MET A 369 10.07 9.75 -1.65
CA MET A 369 9.47 8.63 -0.91
C MET A 369 9.71 7.27 -1.59
N GLU A 370 9.98 7.23 -2.90
CA GLU A 370 10.38 5.99 -3.59
C GLU A 370 11.72 5.47 -3.08
N ARG A 371 12.69 6.37 -2.84
CA ARG A 371 13.95 6.03 -2.16
C ARG A 371 13.69 5.40 -0.80
N GLN A 372 12.81 5.98 -0.01
CA GLN A 372 12.53 5.47 1.34
C GLN A 372 11.86 4.10 1.31
N LEU A 373 10.93 3.87 0.38
CA LEU A 373 10.31 2.55 0.20
C LEU A 373 11.33 1.50 -0.24
N ASP A 374 12.22 1.84 -1.17
CA ASP A 374 13.28 0.93 -1.62
C ASP A 374 14.26 0.57 -0.50
N ILE A 375 14.73 1.58 0.26
CA ILE A 375 15.58 1.38 1.42
C ILE A 375 14.89 0.47 2.45
N LEU A 376 13.66 0.79 2.84
CA LEU A 376 12.91 0.00 3.82
C LEU A 376 12.71 -1.44 3.34
N LEU A 377 12.29 -1.63 2.10
CA LEU A 377 12.07 -2.97 1.56
C LEU A 377 13.37 -3.78 1.51
N ARG A 378 14.44 -3.21 0.94
CA ARG A 378 15.72 -3.94 0.80
C ARG A 378 16.34 -4.23 2.16
N LEU A 379 16.30 -3.30 3.12
CA LEU A 379 16.85 -3.53 4.46
C LEU A 379 16.02 -4.54 5.25
N MET A 380 14.69 -4.39 5.30
CA MET A 380 13.83 -5.38 5.97
C MET A 380 13.93 -6.76 5.33
N ARG A 381 14.05 -6.82 4.00
CA ARG A 381 14.28 -8.07 3.28
C ARG A 381 15.67 -8.62 3.57
N GLU A 382 16.72 -7.81 3.68
CA GLU A 382 18.07 -8.29 4.00
C GLU A 382 18.18 -8.80 5.45
N ASP A 383 17.50 -8.18 6.41
CA ASP A 383 17.39 -8.72 7.78
C ASP A 383 16.78 -10.13 7.78
N PHE A 384 15.91 -10.41 6.79
CA PHE A 384 15.26 -11.70 6.59
C PHE A 384 16.10 -12.69 5.73
N VAL A 385 16.64 -12.26 4.60
CA VAL A 385 17.36 -13.10 3.61
C VAL A 385 18.83 -13.29 3.99
N GLY A 386 19.48 -12.27 4.55
CA GLY A 386 20.91 -12.27 4.87
C GLY A 386 21.35 -13.48 5.70
N PRO A 387 20.69 -13.76 6.85
CA PRO A 387 20.99 -14.93 7.67
C PRO A 387 20.89 -16.26 6.91
N LEU A 388 19.83 -16.42 6.11
CA LEU A 388 19.60 -17.61 5.27
C LEU A 388 20.67 -17.74 4.18
N ARG A 389 20.93 -16.65 3.45
CA ARG A 389 21.90 -16.59 2.35
C ARG A 389 23.29 -16.94 2.85
N SER A 390 23.76 -16.34 3.94
CA SER A 390 25.07 -16.63 4.55
C SER A 390 25.20 -18.09 5.00
N ALA A 391 24.15 -18.65 5.59
CA ALA A 391 24.13 -20.05 6.05
C ALA A 391 24.16 -21.03 4.87
N VAL A 392 23.35 -20.78 3.83
CA VAL A 392 23.27 -21.60 2.62
C VAL A 392 24.56 -21.52 1.80
N GLN A 393 25.17 -20.34 1.66
CA GLN A 393 26.46 -20.20 0.97
C GLN A 393 27.57 -20.99 1.66
N SER A 394 27.59 -21.00 2.99
CA SER A 394 28.52 -21.83 3.77
C SER A 394 28.26 -23.32 3.55
N LEU A 395 26.98 -23.72 3.57
CA LEU A 395 26.56 -25.09 3.28
C LEU A 395 27.00 -25.53 1.87
N VAL A 396 26.84 -24.69 0.86
CA VAL A 396 27.25 -24.96 -0.54
C VAL A 396 28.76 -25.15 -0.66
N VAL A 397 29.56 -24.33 0.03
CA VAL A 397 31.02 -24.46 0.06
C VAL A 397 31.44 -25.78 0.70
N ASP A 398 30.83 -26.14 1.83
CA ASP A 398 31.11 -27.42 2.50
C ASP A 398 30.61 -28.61 1.67
N LEU A 399 29.49 -28.48 0.96
CA LEU A 399 28.96 -29.53 0.10
C LEU A 399 29.90 -29.85 -1.05
N ALA A 400 30.56 -28.83 -1.61
CA ALA A 400 31.59 -29.01 -2.64
C ALA A 400 32.86 -29.71 -2.11
N GLN A 401 33.07 -29.76 -0.79
CA GLN A 401 34.25 -30.32 -0.13
C GLN A 401 33.94 -31.56 0.73
N LEU A 402 32.86 -32.29 0.44
CA LEU A 402 32.43 -33.46 1.23
C LEU A 402 33.49 -34.57 1.38
N GLY A 403 34.48 -34.62 0.50
CA GLY A 403 35.61 -35.56 0.57
C GLY A 403 36.63 -35.26 1.66
N ASP A 404 36.64 -34.05 2.24
CA ASP A 404 37.55 -33.69 3.32
C ASP A 404 37.02 -34.16 4.68
N ALA A 405 37.81 -34.93 5.43
CA ALA A 405 37.46 -35.41 6.75
C ALA A 405 37.36 -34.30 7.83
N LYS A 406 37.96 -33.13 7.58
CA LYS A 406 37.89 -31.97 8.49
C LYS A 406 36.59 -31.16 8.34
N ASN A 407 35.93 -31.29 7.19
CA ASN A 407 34.69 -30.60 6.85
C ASN A 407 33.60 -30.82 7.92
N ALA A 408 32.99 -29.74 8.39
CA ALA A 408 31.95 -29.76 9.41
C ALA A 408 30.70 -30.52 8.95
N LEU A 409 30.25 -30.28 7.72
CA LEU A 409 29.11 -30.97 7.11
C LEU A 409 29.38 -32.47 6.96
N ALA A 410 30.57 -32.87 6.49
CA ALA A 410 30.91 -34.28 6.33
C ALA A 410 30.86 -35.05 7.67
N ARG A 411 31.32 -34.43 8.76
CA ARG A 411 31.22 -34.99 10.13
C ARG A 411 29.77 -35.06 10.60
N LEU A 412 28.98 -34.02 10.36
CA LEU A 412 27.56 -33.96 10.72
C LEU A 412 26.75 -35.05 10.00
N LEU A 413 26.96 -35.21 8.70
CA LEU A 413 26.28 -36.24 7.92
C LEU A 413 26.64 -37.65 8.38
N LYS A 414 27.90 -37.92 8.77
CA LYS A 414 28.33 -39.19 9.39
C LYS A 414 27.68 -39.43 10.75
N ALA A 415 27.41 -38.37 11.51
CA ALA A 415 26.72 -38.44 12.80
C ALA A 415 25.18 -38.55 12.70
N GLY A 416 24.63 -38.53 11.48
CA GLY A 416 23.19 -38.69 11.24
C GLY A 416 22.42 -37.39 11.00
N GLY A 417 23.09 -36.25 10.77
CA GLY A 417 22.47 -34.94 10.60
C GLY A 417 22.38 -34.14 11.90
N GLY A 418 21.59 -33.07 11.90
CA GLY A 418 21.35 -32.20 13.05
C GLY A 418 21.82 -30.76 12.84
N ARG A 419 22.14 -30.05 13.93
CA ARG A 419 22.50 -28.63 13.89
C ARG A 419 23.85 -28.41 13.22
N TYR A 420 23.82 -27.88 12.00
CA TYR A 420 24.97 -27.44 11.23
C TYR A 420 25.39 -26.04 11.66
N ARG A 421 26.66 -25.93 12.06
CA ARG A 421 27.34 -24.66 12.29
C ARG A 421 28.53 -24.57 11.35
N PRO A 422 28.55 -23.63 10.41
CA PRO A 422 29.70 -23.46 9.54
C PRO A 422 30.90 -22.96 10.35
N ASP A 423 32.12 -23.31 9.92
CA ASP A 423 33.34 -22.88 10.63
C ASP A 423 33.53 -21.34 10.60
N SER A 424 32.94 -20.66 9.61
CA SER A 424 32.81 -19.20 9.52
C SER A 424 31.91 -18.58 10.61
N ALA A 425 31.07 -19.36 11.31
CA ALA A 425 30.25 -18.85 12.41
C ALA A 425 31.07 -18.38 13.63
N LYS A 426 32.37 -18.73 13.70
CA LYS A 426 33.28 -18.25 14.76
C LYS A 426 33.58 -16.74 14.65
N THR A 427 33.31 -16.12 13.50
CA THR A 427 33.48 -14.67 13.28
C THR A 427 32.19 -13.86 13.41
N GLY A 428 31.05 -14.49 13.71
CA GLY A 428 29.81 -13.80 14.15
C GLY A 428 28.66 -13.69 13.14
N ASP A 429 28.87 -13.94 11.85
CA ASP A 429 27.90 -13.58 10.79
C ASP A 429 27.04 -14.73 10.23
N SER A 430 27.17 -15.96 10.71
CA SER A 430 26.47 -17.11 10.11
C SER A 430 25.44 -17.74 11.04
N SER A 431 24.23 -17.93 10.53
CA SER A 431 23.14 -18.60 11.24
C SER A 431 23.25 -20.12 11.16
N ASP A 432 22.78 -20.78 12.21
CA ASP A 432 22.76 -22.24 12.27
C ASP A 432 21.64 -22.80 11.39
N LEU A 433 21.91 -23.91 10.68
CA LEU A 433 20.89 -24.69 9.99
C LEU A 433 20.63 -26.01 10.73
N ILE A 434 19.46 -26.58 10.58
CA ILE A 434 19.22 -27.98 10.94
C ILE A 434 19.21 -28.79 9.65
N ILE A 435 20.11 -29.76 9.54
CA ILE A 435 20.27 -30.58 8.34
C ILE A 435 19.67 -31.96 8.57
N TYR A 436 18.77 -32.36 7.67
CA TYR A 436 18.19 -33.69 7.57
C TYR A 436 18.76 -34.40 6.35
N ARG A 437 19.04 -35.70 6.52
CA ARG A 437 19.65 -36.56 5.50
C ARG A 437 18.69 -37.65 5.06
N ASP A 438 19.10 -38.39 4.03
CA ASP A 438 18.36 -39.51 3.46
C ASP A 438 16.93 -39.07 3.10
N VAL A 439 16.84 -37.92 2.42
CA VAL A 439 15.56 -37.34 2.00
C VAL A 439 15.10 -38.05 0.73
N GLU A 440 13.85 -38.49 0.71
CA GLU A 440 13.25 -39.22 -0.42
C GLU A 440 11.86 -38.65 -0.71
N PHE A 441 11.50 -38.56 -2.00
CA PHE A 441 10.13 -38.28 -2.40
C PHE A 441 9.27 -39.52 -2.19
N THR A 442 8.15 -39.40 -1.46
CA THR A 442 7.21 -40.52 -1.26
C THR A 442 5.89 -40.35 -1.99
N GLY A 443 5.55 -39.13 -2.38
CA GLY A 443 4.30 -38.86 -3.05
C GLY A 443 4.10 -37.39 -3.37
N LEU A 444 3.01 -37.14 -4.09
CA LEU A 444 2.46 -35.82 -4.36
C LEU A 444 1.04 -35.81 -3.83
N SER A 445 0.65 -34.75 -3.15
CA SER A 445 -0.71 -34.53 -2.72
C SER A 445 -1.16 -33.12 -3.01
N ILE A 446 -2.47 -32.96 -3.20
CA ILE A 446 -3.10 -31.66 -3.41
C ILE A 446 -4.09 -31.48 -2.26
N ASP A 447 -3.95 -30.38 -1.51
CA ASP A 447 -4.93 -29.99 -0.50
C ASP A 447 -5.31 -28.52 -0.70
N ARG A 448 -6.61 -28.19 -0.61
CA ARG A 448 -7.16 -26.83 -0.74
C ARG A 448 -6.59 -25.99 -1.90
N HIS A 449 -6.34 -26.61 -3.06
CA HIS A 449 -5.73 -26.01 -4.26
C HIS A 449 -4.22 -25.73 -4.18
N GLU A 450 -3.51 -26.21 -3.15
CA GLU A 450 -2.06 -26.19 -3.05
C GLU A 450 -1.47 -27.56 -3.37
N LEU A 451 -0.43 -27.58 -4.21
CA LEU A 451 0.35 -28.77 -4.53
C LEU A 451 1.46 -28.95 -3.49
N GLY A 452 1.51 -30.12 -2.86
CA GLY A 452 2.54 -30.47 -1.87
C GLY A 452 3.33 -31.70 -2.29
N LEU A 453 4.62 -31.69 -1.94
CA LEU A 453 5.49 -32.86 -2.03
C LEU A 453 5.59 -33.55 -0.67
N GLU A 454 5.36 -34.86 -0.66
CA GLU A 454 5.55 -35.68 0.52
C GLU A 454 6.99 -36.18 0.57
N LEU A 455 7.69 -35.83 1.65
CA LEU A 455 9.08 -36.15 1.87
C LEU A 455 9.23 -37.10 3.06
N GLN A 456 9.99 -38.17 2.85
CA GLN A 456 10.51 -39.01 3.93
C GLN A 456 11.93 -38.53 4.25
N LEU A 457 12.24 -38.35 5.53
CA LEU A 457 13.57 -37.94 5.99
C LEU A 457 14.03 -38.80 7.16
N ARG A 458 15.33 -38.75 7.45
CA ARG A 458 15.91 -39.35 8.65
C ARG A 458 16.14 -38.31 9.72
N LEU A 459 15.59 -38.57 10.91
CA LEU A 459 15.76 -37.69 12.06
C LEU A 459 17.19 -37.78 12.63
N PRO A 460 17.77 -36.66 13.10
CA PRO A 460 19.07 -36.64 13.76
C PRO A 460 19.15 -37.59 14.96
N TRP A 461 20.36 -38.07 15.24
CA TRP A 461 20.58 -39.02 16.33
C TRP A 461 20.27 -38.39 17.69
N GLY A 462 19.42 -39.07 18.49
CA GLY A 462 18.93 -38.58 19.78
C GLY A 462 17.53 -37.96 19.75
N TRP A 463 16.97 -37.69 18.56
CA TRP A 463 15.61 -37.18 18.39
C TRP A 463 14.64 -38.37 18.28
N LYS A 464 14.23 -38.89 19.45
CA LYS A 464 13.45 -40.15 19.56
C LYS A 464 11.93 -39.95 19.73
N ASP A 465 11.45 -38.71 19.74
CA ASP A 465 10.09 -38.39 20.17
C ASP A 465 9.38 -37.43 19.20
N SER A 466 8.09 -37.66 18.94
CA SER A 466 7.26 -36.82 18.05
C SER A 466 7.27 -35.34 18.45
N ASN A 467 7.47 -35.05 19.74
CA ASN A 467 7.58 -33.70 20.29
C ASN A 467 8.78 -32.90 19.77
N MET A 468 9.85 -33.53 19.29
CA MET A 468 11.00 -32.83 18.70
C MET A 468 10.73 -32.44 17.24
N VAL A 469 9.96 -33.25 16.50
CA VAL A 469 9.47 -32.94 15.14
C VAL A 469 8.36 -31.88 15.20
N ILE A 470 7.50 -31.91 16.22
CA ILE A 470 6.53 -30.84 16.45
C ILE A 470 7.23 -29.50 16.77
N ARG A 471 8.44 -29.53 17.34
CA ARG A 471 9.26 -28.32 17.60
C ARG A 471 10.12 -27.88 16.40
N HIS A 472 10.45 -28.79 15.50
CA HIS A 472 11.36 -28.60 14.37
C HIS A 472 10.72 -29.24 13.13
N LEU A 473 10.37 -28.43 12.11
CA LEU A 473 9.45 -28.77 11.01
C LEU A 473 7.95 -28.66 11.37
N SER A 474 7.56 -27.71 12.22
CA SER A 474 6.14 -27.37 12.38
C SER A 474 5.57 -26.74 11.11
N ALA A 475 4.25 -26.88 10.90
CA ALA A 475 3.55 -26.21 9.81
C ALA A 475 3.84 -24.70 9.83
N GLY A 476 4.23 -24.15 8.67
CA GLY A 476 4.66 -22.75 8.52
C GLY A 476 6.18 -22.52 8.57
N ASN A 477 6.99 -23.51 8.95
CA ASN A 477 8.45 -23.35 8.97
C ASN A 477 9.03 -23.36 7.56
N LEU A 478 10.01 -22.47 7.31
CA LEU A 478 10.76 -22.45 6.06
C LEU A 478 11.79 -23.57 6.03
N VAL A 479 11.77 -24.33 4.94
CA VAL A 479 12.74 -25.39 4.64
C VAL A 479 13.35 -25.18 3.26
N GLY A 480 14.55 -25.71 3.05
CA GLY A 480 15.19 -25.75 1.74
C GLY A 480 15.63 -27.16 1.38
N LEU A 481 15.18 -27.64 0.23
CA LEU A 481 15.63 -28.91 -0.35
C LEU A 481 16.85 -28.65 -1.23
N VAL A 482 17.95 -29.31 -0.90
CA VAL A 482 19.21 -29.29 -1.63
C VAL A 482 19.34 -30.59 -2.40
N THR A 483 19.36 -30.49 -3.73
CA THR A 483 19.64 -31.59 -4.64
C THR A 483 21.03 -31.39 -5.22
N PHE A 484 21.86 -32.44 -5.25
CA PHE A 484 23.22 -32.32 -5.76
C PHE A 484 23.70 -33.61 -6.44
N ASP A 485 24.45 -33.50 -7.53
CA ASP A 485 25.08 -34.65 -8.18
C ASP A 485 26.51 -34.84 -7.63
N PRO A 486 26.86 -36.01 -7.04
CA PRO A 486 28.23 -36.28 -6.63
C PRO A 486 29.08 -36.48 -7.89
N VAL A 487 29.78 -35.44 -8.31
CA VAL A 487 30.55 -35.43 -9.55
C VAL A 487 31.39 -36.70 -9.75
N SER A 488 31.15 -37.42 -10.86
CA SER A 488 32.10 -38.38 -11.41
C SER A 488 33.36 -37.63 -11.89
N PRO A 489 34.58 -38.08 -11.54
CA PRO A 489 35.82 -37.41 -11.91
C PRO A 489 36.07 -37.54 -13.42
N THR A 490 35.54 -36.63 -14.24
CA THR A 490 35.92 -36.55 -15.65
C THR A 490 37.19 -35.72 -15.79
N GLY A 491 38.29 -36.39 -16.15
CA GLY A 491 39.39 -35.82 -16.94
C GLY A 491 40.29 -34.79 -16.24
N ARG A 492 41.60 -35.02 -16.37
CA ARG A 492 42.70 -34.17 -15.88
C ARG A 492 42.44 -32.66 -16.10
N GLY A 493 42.36 -31.90 -15.00
CA GLY A 493 42.70 -30.47 -14.96
C GLY A 493 41.56 -29.47 -14.70
N GLY A 494 40.29 -29.87 -14.74
CA GLY A 494 39.17 -28.97 -14.39
C GLY A 494 38.71 -29.17 -12.94
N ARG A 495 38.56 -28.10 -12.15
CA ARG A 495 37.79 -28.16 -10.89
C ARG A 495 36.34 -28.47 -11.26
N ALA A 496 35.91 -29.71 -11.07
CA ALA A 496 34.53 -30.11 -11.32
C ALA A 496 33.63 -29.46 -10.26
N ARG A 497 32.67 -28.64 -10.67
CA ARG A 497 31.72 -27.96 -9.78
C ARG A 497 30.53 -28.90 -9.61
N ALA A 498 30.19 -29.27 -8.37
CA ALA A 498 28.95 -29.99 -8.09
C ALA A 498 27.77 -29.15 -8.58
N ASP A 499 26.88 -29.74 -9.38
CA ASP A 499 25.62 -29.11 -9.74
C ASP A 499 24.71 -29.19 -8.51
N ILE A 500 24.47 -28.04 -7.87
CA ILE A 500 23.72 -27.93 -6.62
C ILE A 500 22.51 -27.09 -6.93
N ARG A 501 21.31 -27.62 -6.68
CA ARG A 501 20.05 -26.89 -6.81
C ARG A 501 19.37 -26.81 -5.44
N ILE A 502 18.87 -25.62 -5.13
CA ILE A 502 18.21 -25.31 -3.85
C ILE A 502 16.79 -24.86 -4.15
N SER A 503 15.81 -25.53 -3.55
CA SER A 503 14.38 -25.20 -3.67
C SER A 503 13.82 -24.89 -2.30
N LEU A 504 13.24 -23.69 -2.12
CA LEU A 504 12.64 -23.27 -0.85
C LEU A 504 11.16 -23.67 -0.78
N GLY A 505 10.72 -24.06 0.41
CA GLY A 505 9.33 -24.45 0.66
C GLY A 505 8.92 -24.20 2.10
N VAL A 506 7.62 -24.29 2.34
CA VAL A 506 7.02 -24.22 3.68
C VAL A 506 6.49 -25.59 4.04
N VAL A 507 6.70 -26.03 5.29
CA VAL A 507 6.05 -27.24 5.79
C VAL A 507 4.54 -26.99 5.86
N ALA A 508 3.77 -27.77 5.11
CA ALA A 508 2.31 -27.70 5.10
C ALA A 508 1.72 -28.53 6.26
N ASP A 509 2.15 -29.78 6.39
CA ASP A 509 1.65 -30.72 7.39
C ASP A 509 2.75 -31.66 7.91
N ASP A 510 2.69 -32.00 9.19
CA ASP A 510 3.39 -33.16 9.76
C ASP A 510 2.53 -34.41 9.53
N LEU A 511 2.99 -35.30 8.65
CA LEU A 511 2.27 -36.53 8.27
C LEU A 511 2.55 -37.69 9.24
N GLN A 512 3.12 -37.40 10.41
CA GLN A 512 3.57 -38.30 11.48
C GLN A 512 4.95 -38.93 11.26
N GLY A 513 5.76 -38.93 12.33
CA GLY A 513 7.05 -39.62 12.39
C GLY A 513 8.15 -38.82 11.70
N SER A 514 8.66 -39.32 10.57
CA SER A 514 9.68 -38.63 9.78
C SER A 514 9.21 -38.39 8.33
N LYS A 515 7.90 -38.20 8.17
CA LYS A 515 7.25 -37.80 6.93
C LYS A 515 6.66 -36.41 7.08
N ILE A 516 6.93 -35.53 6.13
CA ILE A 516 6.38 -34.18 6.08
C ILE A 516 5.79 -33.90 4.70
N ARG A 517 4.81 -33.01 4.64
CA ARG A 517 4.36 -32.40 3.39
C ARG A 517 4.98 -31.01 3.30
N VAL A 518 5.64 -30.71 2.17
CA VAL A 518 6.22 -29.40 1.89
C VAL A 518 5.58 -28.83 0.64
N SER A 519 5.07 -27.60 0.76
CA SER A 519 4.64 -26.78 -0.37
C SER A 519 5.84 -25.94 -0.80
N PHE A 520 6.42 -26.26 -1.96
CA PHE A 520 7.52 -25.47 -2.52
C PHE A 520 7.00 -24.18 -3.14
N LEU A 521 7.73 -23.10 -2.85
CA LEU A 521 7.31 -21.73 -3.14
C LEU A 521 7.76 -21.33 -4.55
N GLU A 522 6.87 -20.68 -5.28
CA GLU A 522 7.16 -20.17 -6.62
C GLU A 522 7.92 -18.85 -6.52
N THR A 523 9.25 -18.88 -6.72
CA THR A 523 10.04 -17.64 -6.80
C THR A 523 10.13 -17.09 -8.22
N THR A 524 10.04 -17.95 -9.25
CA THR A 524 10.02 -17.59 -10.68
C THR A 524 9.18 -18.58 -11.50
N GLN A 525 8.79 -18.22 -12.74
CA GLN A 525 8.11 -19.14 -13.67
C GLN A 525 8.93 -20.40 -14.03
N ARG A 526 10.24 -20.43 -13.73
CA ARG A 526 11.13 -21.58 -13.99
C ARG A 526 11.21 -22.57 -12.82
N ASP A 527 10.66 -22.26 -11.65
CA ASP A 527 10.87 -23.03 -10.42
C ASP A 527 9.91 -24.24 -10.23
N GLN A 528 8.98 -24.47 -11.16
CA GLN A 528 8.13 -25.67 -11.14
C GLN A 528 8.89 -26.97 -11.48
N THR A 529 10.20 -26.90 -11.73
CA THR A 529 11.01 -28.09 -12.03
C THR A 529 11.05 -29.06 -10.87
N ILE A 530 10.93 -28.63 -9.60
CA ILE A 530 11.06 -29.54 -8.46
C ILE A 530 9.93 -30.59 -8.43
N TYR A 531 8.71 -30.21 -8.77
CA TYR A 531 7.58 -31.14 -8.86
C TYR A 531 7.74 -32.11 -10.04
N LEU A 532 8.28 -31.63 -11.16
CA LEU A 532 8.61 -32.49 -12.31
C LEU A 532 9.75 -33.47 -11.96
N ASP A 533 10.81 -32.99 -11.31
CA ASP A 533 11.95 -33.79 -10.86
C ASP A 533 11.48 -34.89 -9.90
N ALA A 534 10.60 -34.54 -8.95
CA ALA A 534 9.98 -35.49 -8.04
C ALA A 534 9.12 -36.54 -8.77
N LEU A 535 8.29 -36.12 -9.74
CA LEU A 535 7.51 -37.04 -10.58
C LEU A 535 8.41 -38.04 -11.33
N TYR A 536 9.50 -37.56 -11.93
CA TYR A 536 10.45 -38.42 -12.64
C TYR A 536 11.13 -39.41 -11.69
N GLN A 537 11.52 -38.99 -10.49
CA GLN A 537 12.12 -39.87 -9.48
C GLN A 537 11.13 -40.93 -8.99
N LEU A 538 9.91 -40.54 -8.62
CA LEU A 538 8.86 -41.46 -8.18
C LEU A 538 8.56 -42.53 -9.25
N ALA A 539 8.43 -42.11 -10.52
CA ALA A 539 8.22 -43.03 -11.63
C ALA A 539 9.41 -43.96 -11.90
N ARG A 540 10.64 -43.47 -11.68
CA ARG A 540 11.86 -44.28 -11.79
C ARG A 540 11.93 -45.33 -10.67
N ASP A 541 11.69 -44.92 -9.43
CA ASP A 541 11.76 -45.81 -8.27
C ASP A 541 10.70 -46.91 -8.32
N GLU A 542 9.51 -46.61 -8.84
CA GLU A 542 8.49 -47.61 -9.11
C GLU A 542 8.97 -48.66 -10.12
N LYS A 543 9.58 -48.24 -11.24
CA LYS A 543 10.16 -49.15 -12.25
C LYS A 543 11.31 -49.99 -11.68
N VAL A 544 12.19 -49.40 -10.87
CA VAL A 544 13.33 -50.09 -10.25
C VAL A 544 12.85 -51.10 -9.21
N ARG A 545 11.84 -50.75 -8.41
CA ARG A 545 11.17 -51.68 -7.48
C ARG A 545 10.55 -52.87 -8.21
N LEU A 546 9.85 -52.63 -9.32
CA LEU A 546 9.28 -53.69 -10.16
C LEU A 546 10.38 -54.59 -10.78
N ALA A 547 11.57 -54.07 -11.02
CA ALA A 547 12.72 -54.80 -11.53
C ALA A 547 13.58 -55.49 -10.45
N GLY A 548 13.23 -55.37 -9.16
CA GLY A 548 13.96 -56.00 -8.05
C GLY A 548 15.35 -55.43 -7.76
N VAL A 549 15.67 -54.25 -8.31
CA VAL A 549 16.93 -53.54 -8.06
C VAL A 549 16.71 -52.53 -6.92
N PRO A 550 17.64 -52.34 -5.98
CA PRO A 550 17.52 -51.28 -4.98
C PRO A 550 17.66 -49.90 -5.66
N PRO A 551 16.76 -48.94 -5.39
CA PRO A 551 16.90 -47.59 -5.93
C PRO A 551 18.19 -46.94 -5.43
N GLN A 552 18.87 -46.19 -6.29
CA GLN A 552 19.98 -45.36 -5.83
C GLN A 552 19.41 -44.16 -5.08
N THR A 553 19.85 -43.97 -3.84
CA THR A 553 19.39 -42.83 -3.03
C THR A 553 19.79 -41.53 -3.72
N PRO A 554 18.84 -40.67 -4.08
CA PRO A 554 19.16 -39.35 -4.60
C PRO A 554 19.93 -38.57 -3.53
N ASN A 555 20.97 -37.86 -3.96
CA ASN A 555 21.77 -37.02 -3.08
C ASN A 555 20.96 -35.76 -2.72
N MET A 556 20.10 -35.91 -1.71
CA MET A 556 19.22 -34.87 -1.22
C MET A 556 19.42 -34.62 0.26
N LEU A 557 19.47 -33.34 0.61
CA LEU A 557 19.46 -32.85 1.99
C LEU A 557 18.30 -31.87 2.14
N LEU A 558 17.65 -31.88 3.29
CA LEU A 558 16.72 -30.85 3.67
C LEU A 558 17.36 -30.02 4.76
N PHE A 559 17.31 -28.70 4.66
CA PHE A 559 17.66 -27.83 5.76
C PHE A 559 16.42 -27.09 6.27
N GLU A 560 16.39 -26.84 7.58
CA GLU A 560 15.47 -25.92 8.24
C GLU A 560 16.28 -24.76 8.83
N LEU A 561 15.73 -23.55 8.73
CA LEU A 561 16.24 -22.39 9.46
C LEU A 561 15.47 -22.25 10.79
N PRO A 562 16.09 -22.48 11.96
CA PRO A 562 15.38 -22.50 13.23
C PRO A 562 14.79 -21.14 13.61
N GLY A 563 13.53 -21.13 14.06
CA GLY A 563 12.86 -19.93 14.59
C GLY A 563 12.42 -18.92 13.53
N PHE A 564 12.40 -19.33 12.26
CA PHE A 564 12.04 -18.49 11.14
C PHE A 564 10.59 -18.69 10.70
N LEU A 565 9.80 -17.62 10.72
CA LEU A 565 8.38 -17.63 10.34
C LEU A 565 8.16 -16.65 9.19
N LEU A 566 8.14 -17.14 7.95
CA LEU A 566 7.91 -16.32 6.75
C LEU A 566 6.62 -15.49 6.88
N SER A 567 5.58 -16.10 7.46
CA SER A 567 4.26 -15.50 7.65
C SER A 567 4.25 -14.23 8.50
N THR A 568 5.32 -13.93 9.26
CA THR A 568 5.40 -12.70 10.07
C THR A 568 5.99 -11.52 9.31
N VAL A 569 6.76 -11.75 8.24
CA VAL A 569 7.48 -10.70 7.50
C VAL A 569 6.89 -10.48 6.11
N GLU A 570 6.48 -11.55 5.44
CA GLU A 570 5.98 -11.51 4.06
C GLU A 570 4.83 -10.50 3.83
N PRO A 571 3.79 -10.41 4.69
CA PRO A 571 2.72 -9.44 4.47
C PRO A 571 3.20 -8.00 4.46
N PHE A 572 4.21 -7.67 5.28
CA PHE A 572 4.78 -6.32 5.34
C PHE A 572 5.60 -5.99 4.10
N LEU A 573 6.42 -6.94 3.64
CA LEU A 573 7.20 -6.77 2.42
C LEU A 573 6.29 -6.65 1.19
N LEU A 574 5.23 -7.46 1.09
CA LEU A 574 4.21 -7.33 0.04
C LEU A 574 3.54 -5.96 0.08
N ALA A 575 3.17 -5.47 1.27
CA ALA A 575 2.59 -4.14 1.42
C ALA A 575 3.56 -3.06 0.90
N LEU A 576 4.83 -3.09 1.29
CA LEU A 576 5.84 -2.14 0.81
C LEU A 576 6.02 -2.16 -0.71
N LYS A 577 5.92 -3.33 -1.36
CA LYS A 577 5.97 -3.44 -2.84
C LYS A 577 4.77 -2.77 -3.51
N HIS A 578 3.59 -2.82 -2.90
CA HIS A 578 2.35 -2.33 -3.49
C HIS A 578 2.02 -0.88 -3.12
N LEU A 579 2.69 -0.28 -2.13
CA LEU A 579 2.50 1.12 -1.79
C LEU A 579 2.98 2.04 -2.91
N SER A 580 2.11 2.96 -3.33
CA SER A 580 2.51 4.09 -4.17
C SER A 580 3.11 5.18 -3.29
N SER A 581 4.24 5.79 -3.68
CA SER A 581 4.80 6.91 -2.90
C SER A 581 3.81 8.08 -2.72
N SER A 582 2.90 8.29 -3.67
CA SER A 582 1.90 9.34 -3.62
C SER A 582 0.75 9.08 -2.65
N SER A 583 0.48 7.80 -2.33
CA SER A 583 -0.57 7.43 -1.36
C SER A 583 -0.06 7.46 0.08
N ILE A 584 1.24 7.68 0.30
CA ILE A 584 1.83 7.68 1.64
C ILE A 584 1.60 9.05 2.30
N PRO A 585 0.88 9.10 3.43
CA PRO A 585 0.72 10.33 4.18
C PRO A 585 2.08 10.90 4.57
N PHE A 586 2.22 12.23 4.50
CA PHE A 586 3.45 12.94 4.88
C PHE A 586 4.68 12.54 4.04
N ALA A 587 4.50 12.00 2.83
CA ALA A 587 5.61 11.59 1.95
C ALA A 587 6.68 12.69 1.79
N GLU A 588 6.28 13.96 1.67
CA GLU A 588 7.21 15.10 1.54
C GLU A 588 8.06 15.31 2.80
N ILE A 589 7.50 15.03 3.99
CA ILE A 589 8.20 15.14 5.27
C ILE A 589 9.09 13.91 5.49
N LEU A 590 8.55 12.71 5.26
CA LEU A 590 9.26 11.43 5.44
C LEU A 590 10.44 11.27 4.47
N SER A 591 10.37 11.92 3.31
CA SER A 591 11.44 11.91 2.31
C SER A 591 12.21 13.23 2.19
N ALA A 592 11.95 14.18 3.07
CA ALA A 592 12.67 15.45 3.08
C ALA A 592 14.17 15.20 3.27
N LYS A 593 14.98 15.81 2.41
CA LYS A 593 16.42 15.93 2.66
C LYS A 593 16.61 16.89 3.85
N ALA A 594 17.69 16.70 4.61
CA ALA A 594 18.01 17.61 5.71
C ALA A 594 18.06 19.05 5.16
N PRO A 595 17.29 19.99 5.73
CA PRO A 595 17.31 21.37 5.28
C PRO A 595 18.72 21.95 5.44
N ALA A 596 19.08 22.92 4.59
CA ALA A 596 20.36 23.60 4.74
C ALA A 596 20.47 24.25 6.13
N ASN A 597 21.69 24.41 6.65
CA ASN A 597 21.92 24.92 8.02
C ASN A 597 21.05 26.17 8.32
N GLY A 598 20.12 26.03 9.27
CA GLY A 598 19.25 27.10 9.74
C GLY A 598 17.86 27.16 9.09
N GLU A 599 17.60 26.39 8.03
CA GLU A 599 16.26 26.25 7.45
C GLU A 599 15.43 25.22 8.24
N THR A 600 14.15 25.51 8.44
CA THR A 600 13.21 24.59 9.09
C THR A 600 12.22 24.08 8.04
N ILE A 601 11.90 22.79 8.10
CA ILE A 601 10.86 22.22 7.26
C ILE A 601 9.53 22.88 7.65
N ASN A 602 8.89 23.56 6.69
CA ASN A 602 7.60 24.20 6.93
C ASN A 602 6.50 23.13 7.01
N VAL A 603 6.19 22.68 8.23
CA VAL A 603 5.09 21.75 8.49
C VAL A 603 3.80 22.54 8.66
N GLN A 604 2.89 22.33 7.72
CA GLN A 604 1.59 22.99 7.71
C GLN A 604 0.68 22.47 8.85
N PRO A 605 -0.35 23.23 9.26
CA PRO A 605 -1.36 22.74 10.20
C PRO A 605 -2.11 21.51 9.68
N PRO A 606 -2.69 20.66 10.55
CA PRO A 606 -3.53 19.55 10.12
C PRO A 606 -4.63 20.01 9.16
N LEU A 607 -4.93 19.21 8.14
CA LEU A 607 -5.89 19.57 7.09
C LEU A 607 -7.25 20.04 7.62
N TYR A 608 -7.79 19.39 8.66
CA TYR A 608 -9.03 19.81 9.30
C TYR A 608 -8.92 21.18 9.98
N ALA A 609 -7.74 21.52 10.50
CA ALA A 609 -7.45 22.78 11.17
C ALA A 609 -7.17 23.94 10.20
N ARG A 610 -6.97 23.64 8.91
CA ARG A 610 -6.88 24.65 7.84
C ARG A 610 -8.23 25.17 7.37
N ASN A 611 -9.32 24.51 7.75
CA ASN A 611 -10.66 24.99 7.44
C ASN A 611 -10.86 26.39 8.08
N PRO A 612 -11.25 27.43 7.32
CA PRO A 612 -11.43 28.79 7.84
C PRO A 612 -12.40 28.90 9.04
N GLY A 613 -13.39 28.01 9.10
CA GLY A 613 -14.36 27.93 10.20
C GLY A 613 -13.89 27.15 11.42
N PHE A 614 -12.73 26.48 11.37
CA PHE A 614 -12.25 25.64 12.45
C PHE A 614 -11.42 26.42 13.48
N THR A 615 -11.65 26.11 14.75
CA THR A 615 -10.88 26.63 15.89
C THR A 615 -10.76 25.58 16.98
N PHE A 616 -9.63 25.54 17.67
CA PHE A 616 -9.48 24.78 18.90
C PHE A 616 -9.98 25.59 20.09
N ASP A 617 -10.78 24.97 20.94
CA ASP A 617 -11.07 25.47 22.28
C ASP A 617 -10.06 24.84 23.26
N LEU A 618 -9.15 25.66 23.77
CA LEU A 618 -8.08 25.27 24.69
C LEU A 618 -8.44 25.59 26.16
N SER A 619 -9.68 26.01 26.42
CA SER A 619 -10.12 26.41 27.76
C SER A 619 -10.03 25.26 28.77
N CYS A 620 -10.09 24.01 28.31
CA CYS A 620 -9.93 22.82 29.14
C CYS A 620 -8.52 22.65 29.74
N LEU A 621 -7.53 23.37 29.22
CA LEU A 621 -6.15 23.37 29.71
C LEU A 621 -5.93 24.41 30.81
N LEU A 622 -6.83 25.37 30.96
CA LEU A 622 -6.72 26.47 31.92
C LEU A 622 -7.07 26.00 33.34
N GLU A 623 -6.51 26.68 34.34
CA GLU A 623 -6.91 26.49 35.73
C GLU A 623 -8.23 27.20 36.06
N ASP A 624 -8.94 26.68 37.06
CA ASP A 624 -10.19 27.27 37.54
C ASP A 624 -9.95 28.71 38.05
N GLY A 625 -10.56 29.70 37.39
CA GLY A 625 -10.39 31.11 37.72
C GLY A 625 -9.27 31.83 36.97
N ALA A 626 -8.61 31.18 36.01
CA ALA A 626 -7.65 31.82 35.12
C ALA A 626 -8.29 32.93 34.27
N THR A 627 -7.52 33.97 33.94
CA THR A 627 -7.92 35.04 33.03
C THR A 627 -7.00 35.08 31.80
N PRO A 628 -7.53 34.97 30.57
CA PRO A 628 -8.95 34.82 30.23
C PRO A 628 -9.45 33.41 30.59
N GLY A 629 -10.70 33.29 31.05
CA GLY A 629 -11.33 31.98 31.35
C GLY A 629 -11.75 31.20 30.09
N THR A 630 -11.46 31.74 28.91
CA THR A 630 -11.71 31.11 27.61
C THR A 630 -10.51 31.34 26.71
N LEU A 631 -10.03 30.29 26.03
CA LEU A 631 -8.91 30.38 25.11
C LEU A 631 -9.24 29.68 23.79
N ILE A 632 -9.50 30.46 22.75
CA ILE A 632 -9.76 29.96 21.39
C ILE A 632 -8.53 30.19 20.51
N MET A 633 -8.12 29.15 19.79
CA MET A 633 -6.96 29.18 18.89
C MET A 633 -7.34 28.79 17.47
N ARG A 634 -6.93 29.62 16.50
CA ARG A 634 -6.97 29.30 15.07
C ARG A 634 -5.57 28.95 14.59
N ALA A 635 -5.35 27.71 14.17
CA ALA A 635 -4.03 27.20 13.77
C ALA A 635 -3.44 27.91 12.54
N THR A 636 -4.28 28.49 11.66
CA THR A 636 -3.86 29.24 10.48
C THR A 636 -3.53 30.71 10.76
N ASP A 637 -3.73 31.19 12.00
CA ASP A 637 -3.49 32.58 12.39
C ASP A 637 -2.32 32.65 13.37
N ALA A 638 -1.18 33.16 12.89
CA ALA A 638 0.06 33.25 13.67
C ALA A 638 -0.11 34.06 14.98
N GLN A 639 -0.96 35.09 15.00
CA GLN A 639 -1.19 35.89 16.20
C GLN A 639 -2.05 35.12 17.21
N SER A 640 -3.04 34.37 16.73
CA SER A 640 -3.86 33.49 17.57
C SER A 640 -3.02 32.37 18.19
N VAL A 641 -2.10 31.77 17.42
CA VAL A 641 -1.16 30.76 17.88
C VAL A 641 -0.18 31.32 18.92
N ALA A 642 0.37 32.51 18.69
CA ALA A 642 1.26 33.17 19.65
C ALA A 642 0.53 33.49 20.97
N ASN A 643 -0.69 34.04 20.90
CA ASN A 643 -1.50 34.32 22.08
C ASN A 643 -1.81 33.03 22.88
N ALA A 644 -2.10 31.92 22.21
CA ALA A 644 -2.34 30.65 22.88
C ALA A 644 -1.11 30.16 23.65
N LYS A 645 0.08 30.28 23.06
CA LYS A 645 1.35 29.93 23.71
C LYS A 645 1.59 30.80 24.95
N ASP A 646 1.41 32.11 24.80
CA ASP A 646 1.65 33.07 25.88
C ASP A 646 0.70 32.85 27.06
N VAL A 647 -0.60 32.65 26.81
CA VAL A 647 -1.59 32.41 27.86
C VAL A 647 -1.34 31.09 28.58
N LEU A 648 -1.07 30.01 27.84
CA LEU A 648 -0.82 28.70 28.46
C LEU A 648 0.49 28.67 29.26
N ALA A 649 1.50 29.44 28.86
CA ALA A 649 2.78 29.53 29.56
C ALA A 649 2.76 30.43 30.80
N GLN A 650 1.68 31.19 31.03
CA GLN A 650 1.58 32.08 32.19
C GLN A 650 1.44 31.30 33.50
N PRO A 651 2.22 31.64 34.55
CA PRO A 651 2.10 31.00 35.86
C PRO A 651 0.69 31.16 36.44
N GLY A 652 0.05 30.04 36.81
CA GLY A 652 -1.30 30.02 37.37
C GLY A 652 -2.43 30.16 36.33
N ALA A 653 -2.11 30.27 35.04
CA ALA A 653 -3.10 30.22 33.98
C ALA A 653 -3.39 28.79 33.53
N SER A 654 -2.38 27.92 33.51
CA SER A 654 -2.51 26.50 33.16
C SER A 654 -1.58 25.64 34.03
N LYS A 655 -1.80 24.32 34.00
CA LYS A 655 -0.93 23.31 34.64
C LYS A 655 0.31 22.96 33.80
N LEU A 656 0.44 23.55 32.60
CA LEU A 656 1.56 23.35 31.70
C LEU A 656 2.72 24.28 32.10
N ASP A 657 3.95 23.76 32.06
CA ASP A 657 5.10 24.66 31.99
C ASP A 657 5.22 25.30 30.59
N ALA A 658 6.09 26.31 30.45
CA ALA A 658 6.26 27.04 29.19
C ALA A 658 6.67 26.13 28.00
N THR A 659 7.47 25.09 28.24
CA THR A 659 7.91 24.16 27.19
C THR A 659 6.81 23.18 26.80
N GLN A 660 6.00 22.73 27.76
CA GLN A 660 4.82 21.91 27.54
C GLN A 660 3.71 22.68 26.83
N ALA A 661 3.50 23.95 27.19
CA ALA A 661 2.56 24.86 26.52
C ALA A 661 2.95 25.07 25.05
N GLN A 662 4.23 25.33 24.78
CA GLN A 662 4.76 25.40 23.43
C GLN A 662 4.54 24.08 22.67
N ALA A 663 4.89 22.94 23.27
CA ALA A 663 4.75 21.62 22.65
C ALA A 663 3.28 21.28 22.35
N MET A 664 2.36 21.59 23.26
CA MET A 664 0.91 21.42 23.07
C MET A 664 0.42 22.17 21.83
N VAL A 665 0.73 23.48 21.76
CA VAL A 665 0.30 24.31 20.64
C VAL A 665 0.95 23.87 19.34
N ASP A 666 2.24 23.52 19.34
CA ASP A 666 2.93 23.02 18.16
C ASP A 666 2.34 21.68 17.66
N CYS A 667 1.90 20.78 18.56
CA CYS A 667 1.22 19.54 18.18
C CYS A 667 -0.14 19.79 17.51
N LEU A 668 -0.87 20.82 17.93
CA LEU A 668 -2.17 21.19 17.34
C LEU A 668 -2.02 21.96 16.01
N CYS A 669 -0.87 22.60 15.79
CA CYS A 669 -0.62 23.47 14.63
C CYS A 669 0.25 22.84 13.55
N ARG A 670 0.65 21.57 13.68
CA ARG A 670 1.48 20.87 12.71
C ARG A 670 0.92 19.49 12.38
N GLU A 671 0.94 19.12 11.10
CA GLU A 671 0.61 17.77 10.64
C GLU A 671 1.52 16.68 11.23
N VAL A 672 2.78 17.05 11.50
CA VAL A 672 3.78 16.19 12.14
C VAL A 672 4.48 16.99 13.23
N ALA A 673 4.46 16.47 14.46
CA ALA A 673 5.16 17.05 15.59
C ALA A 673 5.93 15.94 16.33
N LEU A 674 7.20 16.20 16.64
CA LEU A 674 8.02 15.34 17.48
C LEU A 674 8.23 16.03 18.82
N VAL A 675 7.78 15.40 19.90
CA VAL A 675 7.98 15.88 21.27
C VAL A 675 9.05 15.04 21.93
N GLU A 676 10.22 15.62 22.13
CA GLU A 676 11.30 15.02 22.90
C GLU A 676 11.20 15.46 24.37
N GLY A 677 11.41 14.53 25.29
CA GLY A 677 11.45 14.84 26.72
C GLY A 677 12.18 13.76 27.50
N PRO A 678 13.12 14.11 28.39
CA PRO A 678 13.74 13.17 29.33
C PRO A 678 12.71 12.40 30.19
N PRO A 679 13.09 11.30 30.86
CA PRO A 679 12.22 10.63 31.83
C PRO A 679 11.69 11.62 32.89
N GLY A 680 10.39 11.52 33.22
CA GLY A 680 9.76 12.38 34.24
C GLY A 680 9.28 13.78 33.78
N THR A 681 9.50 14.17 32.52
CA THR A 681 9.10 15.50 31.97
C THR A 681 7.61 15.63 31.60
N GLY A 682 6.78 14.67 32.01
CA GLY A 682 5.33 14.75 31.78
C GLY A 682 4.86 14.45 30.35
N LYS A 683 5.66 13.81 29.49
CA LYS A 683 5.26 13.43 28.11
C LYS A 683 3.91 12.70 28.05
N SER A 684 3.70 11.71 28.91
CA SER A 684 2.43 10.96 28.97
C SER A 684 1.27 11.87 29.38
N TRP A 685 1.51 12.77 30.32
CA TRP A 685 0.51 13.74 30.76
C TRP A 685 0.14 14.71 29.63
N LEU A 686 1.13 15.24 28.90
CA LEU A 686 0.93 16.10 27.73
C LEU A 686 0.12 15.38 26.64
N GLY A 687 0.45 14.11 26.38
CA GLY A 687 -0.28 13.29 25.40
C GLY A 687 -1.76 13.10 25.77
N ILE A 688 -2.08 12.93 27.05
CA ILE A 688 -3.47 12.81 27.52
C ILE A 688 -4.23 14.12 27.32
N GLU A 689 -3.64 15.25 27.68
CA GLU A 689 -4.27 16.55 27.50
C GLU A 689 -4.43 16.91 26.01
N LEU A 690 -3.48 16.49 25.16
CA LEU A 690 -3.61 16.62 23.70
C LEU A 690 -4.81 15.83 23.18
N VAL A 691 -4.96 14.56 23.60
CA VAL A 691 -6.14 13.73 23.23
C VAL A 691 -7.44 14.38 23.71
N ARG A 692 -7.46 14.98 24.91
CA ARG A 692 -8.63 15.71 25.42
C ARG A 692 -9.03 16.86 24.49
N VAL A 693 -8.08 17.71 24.08
CA VAL A 693 -8.33 18.83 23.17
C VAL A 693 -8.82 18.33 21.81
N LEU A 694 -8.18 17.30 21.25
CA LEU A 694 -8.56 16.76 19.95
C LEU A 694 -9.98 16.16 19.95
N LEU A 695 -10.37 15.45 21.01
CA LEU A 695 -11.72 14.90 21.15
C LEU A 695 -12.78 16.01 21.30
N GLN A 696 -12.49 17.07 22.08
CA GLN A 696 -13.38 18.24 22.19
C GLN A 696 -13.57 18.93 20.84
N ALA A 697 -12.50 19.02 20.05
CA ALA A 697 -12.55 19.55 18.69
C ALA A 697 -13.27 18.62 17.67
N SER A 698 -13.77 17.46 18.11
CA SER A 698 -14.55 16.52 17.30
C SER A 698 -13.85 16.11 15.99
N ILE A 699 -12.52 15.94 16.02
CA ILE A 699 -11.71 15.64 14.82
C ILE A 699 -11.88 14.20 14.29
N GLY A 700 -12.74 13.40 14.91
CA GLY A 700 -12.98 12.00 14.56
C GLY A 700 -12.24 11.02 15.48
N ARG A 701 -11.86 9.87 14.93
CA ARG A 701 -11.22 8.78 15.66
C ARG A 701 -9.71 9.02 15.78
N ILE A 702 -9.16 8.71 16.95
CA ILE A 702 -7.73 8.87 17.23
C ILE A 702 -7.10 7.48 17.36
N LEU A 703 -6.10 7.20 16.53
CA LEU A 703 -5.30 5.99 16.65
C LEU A 703 -4.10 6.27 17.57
N VAL A 704 -3.98 5.48 18.63
CA VAL A 704 -2.84 5.54 19.55
C VAL A 704 -1.98 4.31 19.34
N LEU A 705 -0.68 4.52 19.12
CA LEU A 705 0.31 3.47 18.93
C LEU A 705 1.42 3.61 19.98
N ALA A 706 1.87 2.48 20.52
CA ALA A 706 3.02 2.41 21.40
C ALA A 706 3.83 1.15 21.08
N PHE A 707 5.14 1.20 21.36
CA PHE A 707 6.04 0.06 21.12
C PHE A 707 5.77 -1.12 22.06
N THR A 708 5.34 -0.85 23.30
CA THR A 708 5.05 -1.87 24.30
C THR A 708 3.59 -1.79 24.73
N ASN A 709 3.00 -2.95 25.05
CA ASN A 709 1.65 -3.02 25.63
C ASN A 709 1.56 -2.22 26.93
N HIS A 710 2.59 -2.27 27.77
CA HIS A 710 2.59 -1.55 29.05
C HIS A 710 2.43 -0.04 28.87
N ALA A 711 3.16 0.57 27.93
CA ALA A 711 3.06 2.00 27.65
C ALA A 711 1.68 2.38 27.08
N LEU A 712 1.10 1.52 26.23
CA LEU A 712 -0.26 1.72 25.72
C LEU A 712 -1.29 1.64 26.85
N ASP A 713 -1.19 0.62 27.70
CA ASP A 713 -2.14 0.35 28.78
C ASP A 713 -2.15 1.48 29.81
N GLU A 714 -0.97 1.97 30.19
CA GLU A 714 -0.83 3.12 31.10
C GLU A 714 -1.49 4.38 30.53
N MET A 715 -1.30 4.67 29.24
CA MET A 715 -1.91 5.82 28.59
C MET A 715 -3.43 5.71 28.51
N LEU A 716 -3.95 4.53 28.11
CA LEU A 716 -5.39 4.28 28.02
C LEU A 716 -6.08 4.35 29.39
N LYS A 717 -5.43 3.81 30.43
CA LYS A 717 -5.91 3.89 31.81
C LYS A 717 -6.09 5.33 32.25
N HIS A 718 -5.07 6.17 32.06
CA HIS A 718 -5.17 7.57 32.43
C HIS A 718 -6.27 8.34 31.66
N LEU A 719 -6.57 7.96 30.41
CA LEU A 719 -7.69 8.54 29.66
C LEU A 719 -9.05 8.20 30.29
N ILE A 720 -9.20 6.98 30.82
CA ILE A 720 -10.40 6.53 31.54
C ILE A 720 -10.49 7.21 32.91
N GLU A 721 -9.42 7.17 33.71
CA GLU A 721 -9.39 7.73 35.07
C GLU A 721 -9.66 9.24 35.07
N LYS A 722 -9.11 9.97 34.10
CA LYS A 722 -9.37 11.42 33.93
C LYS A 722 -10.70 11.73 33.24
N SER A 723 -11.53 10.71 32.98
CA SER A 723 -12.84 10.83 32.31
C SER A 723 -12.76 11.60 30.98
N VAL A 724 -11.69 11.39 30.22
CA VAL A 724 -11.49 12.03 28.90
C VAL A 724 -12.43 11.40 27.87
N THR A 725 -12.55 10.07 27.88
CA THR A 725 -13.50 9.33 27.04
C THR A 725 -13.74 7.93 27.61
N THR A 726 -14.93 7.38 27.35
CA THR A 726 -15.28 5.98 27.60
C THR A 726 -15.31 5.14 26.32
N ASN A 727 -15.18 5.78 25.15
CA ASN A 727 -15.23 5.12 23.84
C ASN A 727 -13.82 4.72 23.38
N ILE A 728 -13.29 3.66 23.96
CA ILE A 728 -11.94 3.14 23.68
C ILE A 728 -12.06 1.73 23.12
N VAL A 729 -11.23 1.42 22.11
CA VAL A 729 -11.03 0.07 21.60
C VAL A 729 -9.54 -0.24 21.66
N ARG A 730 -9.16 -1.26 22.42
CA ARG A 730 -7.77 -1.70 22.56
C ARG A 730 -7.53 -2.96 21.72
N CYS A 731 -6.67 -2.85 20.72
CA CYS A 731 -6.28 -3.98 19.87
C CYS A 731 -4.89 -4.50 20.26
N GLY A 732 -4.77 -5.79 20.60
CA GLY A 732 -3.49 -6.39 20.97
C GLY A 732 -3.62 -7.68 21.76
N SER A 733 -2.51 -8.17 22.32
CA SER A 733 -2.53 -9.28 23.28
C SER A 733 -3.20 -8.86 24.59
N ARG A 734 -3.56 -9.83 25.44
CA ARG A 734 -4.34 -9.58 26.67
C ARG A 734 -3.65 -8.54 27.58
N SER A 735 -4.42 -7.55 28.05
CA SER A 735 -3.97 -6.57 29.05
C SER A 735 -3.77 -7.24 30.41
N GLN A 736 -2.81 -6.77 31.18
CA GLN A 736 -2.69 -7.11 32.60
C GLN A 736 -3.59 -6.23 33.47
N GLU A 737 -4.05 -5.09 32.97
CA GLU A 737 -4.98 -4.19 33.66
C GLU A 737 -6.43 -4.67 33.48
N GLU A 738 -7.16 -4.88 34.58
CA GLU A 738 -8.54 -5.41 34.57
C GLU A 738 -9.53 -4.48 33.86
N GLU A 739 -9.44 -3.16 34.09
CA GLU A 739 -10.31 -2.14 33.50
C GLU A 739 -10.24 -2.11 31.96
N LEU A 740 -9.10 -2.51 31.40
CA LEU A 740 -8.89 -2.55 29.95
C LEU A 740 -9.36 -3.87 29.31
N GLN A 741 -9.74 -4.88 30.09
CA GLN A 741 -10.20 -6.15 29.55
C GLN A 741 -11.57 -6.03 28.86
N GLU A 742 -12.43 -5.11 29.32
CA GLU A 742 -13.76 -4.89 28.72
C GLU A 742 -13.70 -4.18 27.35
N VAL A 743 -12.67 -3.36 27.15
CA VAL A 743 -12.43 -2.62 25.89
C VAL A 743 -11.42 -3.31 24.96
N ALA A 744 -10.89 -4.48 25.35
CA ALA A 744 -9.89 -5.22 24.59
C ALA A 744 -10.52 -6.12 23.51
N CYS A 745 -9.94 -6.11 22.31
CA CYS A 745 -10.26 -7.02 21.22
C CYS A 745 -8.99 -7.68 20.68
N SER A 746 -9.04 -8.99 20.41
CA SER A 746 -7.97 -9.68 19.69
C SER A 746 -8.11 -9.44 18.19
N PHE A 747 -6.99 -9.31 17.47
CA PHE A 747 -6.99 -9.15 16.01
C PHE A 747 -7.77 -10.26 15.28
N SER A 748 -7.81 -11.48 15.83
CA SER A 748 -8.58 -12.61 15.31
C SER A 748 -10.11 -12.50 15.45
N ARG A 749 -10.62 -11.54 16.25
CA ARG A 749 -12.05 -11.34 16.53
C ARG A 749 -12.57 -9.98 16.01
N VAL A 750 -11.72 -9.20 15.36
CA VAL A 750 -12.12 -7.96 14.73
C VAL A 750 -12.89 -8.27 13.45
N SER A 751 -14.22 -8.34 13.56
CA SER A 751 -15.08 -8.11 12.39
C SER A 751 -15.00 -6.64 12.06
N LEU A 752 -14.54 -6.29 10.85
CA LEU A 752 -14.51 -4.92 10.33
C LEU A 752 -15.89 -4.22 10.37
N SER A 753 -16.98 -4.97 10.55
CA SER A 753 -18.32 -4.42 10.81
C SER A 753 -18.48 -3.68 12.14
N ARG A 754 -17.48 -3.72 13.04
CA ARG A 754 -17.41 -2.91 14.28
C ARG A 754 -16.57 -1.64 14.14
N PHE A 755 -15.90 -1.44 13.00
CA PHE A 755 -15.14 -0.23 12.69
C PHE A 755 -15.98 0.77 11.91
#